data_AF-A0AAN4PQC0-F1
#
_entry.id   AF-A0AAN4PQC0-F1
#
_cell.length_a   1.000
_cell.length_b   1.000
_cell.length_c   1.000
_cell.angle_alpha   90.00
_cell.angle_beta   90.00
_cell.angle_gamma   90.00
#
_symmetry.space_group_name_H-M   'P 1'
#
loop_
_entity.id
_entity.type
_entity.pdbx_description
1 polymer ?
#
loop_
_entity_poly.entity_id
_entity_poly.type
_entity_poly.pdbx_seq_one_letter_code
_entity_poly.pdbx_strand_id
1 'polypeptide(L)'
;MDMMQTTFTPVASGSDLHSTLSSTAPTWAGTSTSSLSSMNDYTSYPLVRQGDRTYLRDPENLYPLPSDLPEIHRQTLRSLMLIRVFGGPFCTPSLNEQPPKRVLEIACGSGLWSSMCHDYFSRRGHRNIAFHGIDLVSVAPDLRKKGVNWHFKRHDLRKPRLPYPDDYFDFVFIKDAGMCPSSPAQQASGLSEPLRVLKSGGILEVWDSDWVFRSLLPNPAPARKLASREQEVADSTATYTFSPATPFTGAQNKFLQDYNSWVEKAFDRRKLTAIPCATIGLSFNAEVDILEKVDSRRIAIPLGELRWEREGGRPRKQLTAEQMSIRRTALLTVIQMIEGMEPMLMEASGKSRDEWDRWWTAMINDLFQKGGLASGECLERLTAITSQASSCYPRFFSISPISRDARSSASKQPPSKPHSIDPRWLTMIKRRIGKCMMFGLKPPQVKEAGDILQRIARDWRELIAGSEGYLTDEQRRGHVNNVTYLRYAETARVYFIRNIAVHIDPAHRKEWMNLVSPKGVGVIVRSLKIDYKFPMTYPDKVTVYHKLVHDPSAQQSQFAFDLQAMILSEARQRPAARVHEDIVVYDYKQNKKTILPPFVEAQFQTMWDLQERARKHWQQQILDIETQVRKLEVESWDREDAVEDMGSARK
;
A
#
# COMPACT_ATOMS: atom_id res chain seq x y z
N MET A 1 -32.73 -69.31 25.22
CA MET A 1 -33.68 -68.22 24.91
C MET A 1 -33.55 -67.20 26.02
N ASP A 2 -33.23 -65.96 25.62
CA ASP A 2 -33.24 -64.70 26.39
C ASP A 2 -32.39 -64.58 27.66
N MET A 3 -31.82 -63.43 28.04
CA MET A 3 -31.54 -62.13 27.44
C MET A 3 -30.52 -61.52 28.44
N MET A 4 -29.37 -61.00 27.99
CA MET A 4 -28.39 -60.40 28.90
C MET A 4 -28.70 -58.92 29.15
N GLN A 5 -28.98 -58.57 30.40
CA GLN A 5 -28.87 -57.22 30.97
C GLN A 5 -27.65 -57.18 31.89
N THR A 6 -26.83 -56.13 31.80
CA THR A 6 -26.10 -55.60 32.96
C THR A 6 -25.84 -54.10 32.80
N THR A 7 -26.35 -53.36 33.77
CA THR A 7 -26.29 -51.92 34.00
C THR A 7 -25.01 -51.52 34.75
N PHE A 8 -24.49 -50.32 34.49
CA PHE A 8 -23.48 -49.67 35.33
C PHE A 8 -23.80 -48.17 35.49
N THR A 9 -23.78 -47.69 36.72
CA THR A 9 -23.76 -46.27 37.11
C THR A 9 -22.80 -46.06 38.31
N PRO A 10 -22.30 -44.82 38.54
CA PRO A 10 -21.03 -44.53 39.23
C PRO A 10 -21.21 -43.79 40.59
N VAL A 11 -20.06 -43.33 41.18
CA VAL A 11 -19.80 -42.38 42.33
C VAL A 11 -19.00 -43.07 43.48
N ALA A 12 -18.02 -42.53 44.23
CA ALA A 12 -17.06 -41.39 44.20
C ALA A 12 -16.12 -41.45 45.46
N SER A 13 -15.13 -40.52 45.58
CA SER A 13 -14.21 -40.14 46.72
C SER A 13 -12.74 -40.59 46.54
N GLY A 14 -11.64 -39.92 46.96
CA GLY A 14 -11.28 -38.62 47.59
C GLY A 14 -9.74 -38.62 47.83
N SER A 15 -9.01 -37.54 47.47
CA SER A 15 -8.08 -36.70 48.30
C SER A 15 -6.64 -37.22 48.60
N ASP A 16 -5.61 -36.44 48.21
CA ASP A 16 -4.59 -35.80 49.09
C ASP A 16 -3.19 -35.54 48.48
N LEU A 17 -2.62 -34.41 48.89
CA LEU A 17 -1.32 -33.80 48.55
C LEU A 17 -0.20 -34.26 49.50
N HIS A 18 1.04 -34.41 49.00
CA HIS A 18 2.25 -33.85 49.67
C HIS A 18 3.51 -33.85 48.79
N SER A 19 4.35 -32.84 49.00
CA SER A 19 5.63 -32.51 48.37
C SER A 19 6.85 -33.14 49.08
N THR A 20 7.97 -33.40 48.38
CA THR A 20 9.36 -33.06 48.81
C THR A 20 10.49 -33.45 47.81
N LEU A 21 11.39 -32.46 47.66
CA LEU A 21 12.78 -32.32 47.17
C LEU A 21 13.75 -33.53 46.95
N SER A 22 14.45 -33.44 45.80
CA SER A 22 15.93 -33.45 45.57
C SER A 22 16.69 -34.68 45.00
N SER A 23 17.48 -34.33 43.97
CA SER A 23 18.79 -34.84 43.51
C SER A 23 18.96 -36.28 42.97
N THR A 24 19.22 -36.36 41.66
CA THR A 24 20.34 -37.14 41.06
C THR A 24 20.52 -36.78 39.58
N ALA A 25 21.66 -36.18 39.22
CA ALA A 25 22.25 -36.18 37.87
C ALA A 25 23.02 -37.51 37.66
N PRO A 26 23.48 -37.96 36.46
CA PRO A 26 23.90 -37.22 35.25
C PRO A 26 23.32 -37.81 33.93
N THR A 27 23.45 -37.27 32.71
CA THR A 27 24.65 -37.10 31.88
C THR A 27 24.23 -36.36 30.59
N TRP A 28 24.89 -35.27 30.22
CA TRP A 28 24.68 -34.57 28.95
C TRP A 28 25.54 -35.18 27.84
N ALA A 29 24.92 -35.72 26.80
CA ALA A 29 25.55 -35.97 25.50
C ALA A 29 25.18 -34.81 24.56
N GLY A 30 26.21 -34.17 24.00
CA GLY A 30 26.12 -32.87 23.34
C GLY A 30 25.16 -32.81 22.16
N THR A 31 24.19 -31.90 22.25
CA THR A 31 23.37 -31.49 21.10
C THR A 31 24.18 -30.58 20.19
N SER A 32 24.38 -31.05 18.97
CA SER A 32 25.07 -30.33 17.90
C SER A 32 24.40 -28.99 17.59
N THR A 33 25.23 -27.97 17.41
CA THR A 33 24.97 -26.53 17.18
C THR A 33 24.23 -26.18 15.87
N SER A 34 23.52 -27.12 15.23
CA SER A 34 23.00 -26.95 13.86
C SER A 34 21.56 -26.41 13.76
N SER A 35 20.80 -26.34 14.86
CA SER A 35 19.40 -25.88 14.85
C SER A 35 19.23 -24.35 14.96
N LEU A 36 20.27 -23.61 15.34
CA LEU A 36 20.23 -22.16 15.55
C LEU A 36 20.42 -21.34 14.25
N SER A 37 20.93 -21.93 13.17
CA SER A 37 21.21 -21.22 11.92
C SER A 37 19.97 -20.98 11.04
N SER A 38 18.86 -21.70 11.25
CA SER A 38 17.64 -21.54 10.44
C SER A 38 16.75 -20.34 10.84
N MET A 39 16.92 -19.80 12.06
CA MET A 39 16.16 -18.63 12.52
C MET A 39 16.65 -17.30 11.94
N ASN A 40 17.86 -17.29 11.35
CA ASN A 40 18.54 -16.08 10.87
C ASN A 40 18.56 -15.92 9.33
N ASP A 41 17.76 -16.69 8.56
CA ASP A 41 17.69 -16.49 7.10
C ASP A 41 16.75 -15.33 6.72
N TYR A 42 17.19 -14.10 7.06
CA TYR A 42 16.58 -12.85 6.64
C TYR A 42 16.68 -12.63 5.12
N THR A 43 17.49 -13.44 4.42
CA THR A 43 17.67 -13.33 2.98
C THR A 43 16.55 -14.04 2.23
N SER A 44 16.10 -15.22 2.63
CA SER A 44 14.99 -15.90 1.93
C SER A 44 13.63 -15.35 2.34
N TYR A 45 13.49 -14.87 3.59
CA TYR A 45 12.22 -14.38 4.15
C TYR A 45 12.39 -13.00 4.82
N PRO A 46 12.57 -11.93 4.02
CA PRO A 46 12.94 -10.62 4.53
C PRO A 46 11.84 -9.89 5.31
N LEU A 47 10.62 -10.44 5.36
CA LEU A 47 9.45 -9.79 5.94
C LEU A 47 8.89 -10.56 7.15
N VAL A 48 8.38 -9.82 8.12
CA VAL A 48 7.69 -10.32 9.32
C VAL A 48 6.43 -9.49 9.57
N ARG A 49 5.37 -10.14 10.05
CA ARG A 49 4.14 -9.45 10.45
C ARG A 49 4.25 -8.96 11.90
N GLN A 50 3.95 -7.69 12.14
CA GLN A 50 3.84 -7.10 13.47
C GLN A 50 2.45 -6.45 13.57
N GLY A 51 1.56 -7.05 14.36
CA GLY A 51 0.15 -6.66 14.36
C GLY A 51 -0.49 -6.84 12.96
N ASP A 52 -1.06 -5.77 12.42
CA ASP A 52 -1.70 -5.75 11.10
C ASP A 52 -0.80 -5.24 9.97
N ARG A 53 0.42 -4.86 10.27
CA ARG A 53 1.40 -4.36 9.29
C ARG A 53 2.53 -5.35 9.08
N THR A 54 3.18 -5.27 7.93
CA THR A 54 4.35 -6.12 7.60
C THR A 54 5.60 -5.28 7.59
N TYR A 55 6.65 -5.66 8.32
CA TYR A 55 7.92 -4.95 8.42
C TYR A 55 9.08 -5.84 7.97
N LEU A 56 10.28 -5.26 7.87
CA LEU A 56 11.50 -6.03 7.67
C LEU A 56 11.74 -6.94 8.88
N ARG A 57 12.11 -8.20 8.61
CA ARG A 57 12.36 -9.22 9.63
C ARG A 57 13.70 -9.03 10.32
N ASP A 58 14.68 -8.51 9.59
CA ASP A 58 16.04 -8.36 10.09
C ASP A 58 16.09 -7.39 11.28
N PRO A 59 16.44 -7.87 12.49
CA PRO A 59 16.49 -7.02 13.68
C PRO A 59 17.59 -5.94 13.61
N GLU A 60 18.62 -6.15 12.79
CA GLU A 60 19.69 -5.17 12.54
C GLU A 60 19.28 -4.13 11.49
N ASN A 61 18.13 -4.30 10.85
CA ASN A 61 17.60 -3.34 9.88
C ASN A 61 16.51 -2.49 10.55
N LEU A 62 16.92 -1.33 11.06
CA LEU A 62 16.07 -0.41 11.81
C LEU A 62 15.16 0.48 10.92
N TYR A 63 14.84 0.05 9.69
CA TYR A 63 13.95 0.78 8.80
C TYR A 63 12.56 0.91 9.45
N PRO A 64 12.02 2.14 9.61
CA PRO A 64 10.87 2.37 10.48
C PRO A 64 9.51 2.12 9.84
N LEU A 65 9.44 2.06 8.50
CA LEU A 65 8.17 1.94 7.77
C LEU A 65 7.86 0.49 7.38
N PRO A 66 6.57 0.13 7.23
CA PRO A 66 6.18 -1.19 6.76
C PRO A 66 6.54 -1.44 5.30
N SER A 67 6.32 -2.66 4.82
CA SER A 67 6.56 -3.14 3.46
C SER A 67 5.33 -3.92 2.96
N ASP A 68 4.16 -3.35 3.19
CA ASP A 68 2.85 -3.89 2.80
C ASP A 68 2.13 -3.01 1.78
N LEU A 69 0.99 -3.49 1.27
CA LEU A 69 0.24 -2.81 0.22
C LEU A 69 -0.18 -1.37 0.60
N PRO A 70 -0.67 -1.07 1.81
CA PRO A 70 -0.96 0.31 2.19
C PRO A 70 0.26 1.23 2.09
N GLU A 71 1.44 0.76 2.47
CA GLU A 71 2.67 1.57 2.37
C GLU A 71 3.12 1.76 0.92
N ILE A 72 3.00 0.73 0.08
CA ILE A 72 3.25 0.84 -1.37
C ILE A 72 2.32 1.89 -2.00
N HIS A 73 1.04 1.93 -1.60
CA HIS A 73 0.10 2.94 -2.07
C HIS A 73 0.47 4.36 -1.58
N ARG A 74 0.88 4.51 -0.32
CA ARG A 74 1.37 5.78 0.22
C ARG A 74 2.56 6.31 -0.59
N GLN A 75 3.56 5.46 -0.83
CA GLN A 75 4.74 5.79 -1.65
C GLN A 75 4.36 6.13 -3.11
N THR A 76 3.34 5.46 -3.65
CA THR A 76 2.80 5.74 -4.99
C THR A 76 2.20 7.14 -5.07
N LEU A 77 1.29 7.48 -4.16
CA LEU A 77 0.68 8.82 -4.09
C LEU A 77 1.75 9.91 -3.88
N ARG A 78 2.70 9.64 -2.99
CA ARG A 78 3.83 10.53 -2.71
C ARG A 78 4.66 10.82 -3.96
N SER A 79 4.98 9.78 -4.74
CA SER A 79 5.77 9.88 -5.97
C SER A 79 5.02 10.62 -7.10
N LEU A 80 3.73 10.32 -7.29
CA LEU A 80 2.90 11.03 -8.27
C LEU A 80 2.80 12.53 -7.93
N MET A 81 2.60 12.85 -6.67
CA MET A 81 2.58 14.23 -6.19
C MET A 81 3.93 14.92 -6.38
N LEU A 82 5.04 14.24 -6.06
CA LEU A 82 6.40 14.75 -6.29
C LEU A 82 6.61 15.14 -7.76
N ILE A 83 6.30 14.21 -8.66
CA ILE A 83 6.47 14.41 -10.11
C ILE A 83 5.63 15.60 -10.59
N ARG A 84 4.40 15.76 -10.07
CA ARG A 84 3.55 16.90 -10.42
C ARG A 84 4.11 18.24 -9.91
N VAL A 85 4.62 18.26 -8.68
CA VAL A 85 5.17 19.45 -8.00
C VAL A 85 6.53 19.86 -8.57
N PHE A 86 7.35 18.90 -8.99
CA PHE A 86 8.59 19.18 -9.70
C PHE A 86 8.38 19.44 -11.20
N GLY A 87 7.22 19.08 -11.74
CA GLY A 87 6.86 19.30 -13.14
C GLY A 87 7.45 18.26 -14.11
N GLY A 88 7.96 17.15 -13.59
CA GLY A 88 8.59 16.07 -14.34
C GLY A 88 9.17 14.99 -13.43
N PRO A 89 9.63 13.87 -13.99
CA PRO A 89 10.26 12.78 -13.23
C PRO A 89 11.69 13.10 -12.74
N PHE A 90 12.29 14.19 -13.21
CA PHE A 90 13.59 14.67 -12.78
C PHE A 90 13.63 16.19 -12.94
N CYS A 91 14.51 16.87 -12.21
CA CYS A 91 14.61 18.32 -12.20
C CYS A 91 15.58 18.86 -13.25
N THR A 92 16.62 18.10 -13.59
CA THR A 92 17.67 18.60 -14.48
C THR A 92 17.20 18.73 -15.93
N PRO A 93 17.43 19.88 -16.59
CA PRO A 93 16.99 20.09 -17.97
C PRO A 93 17.83 19.32 -19.00
N SER A 94 19.10 19.02 -18.69
CA SER A 94 20.06 18.40 -19.63
C SER A 94 19.61 17.02 -20.11
N LEU A 95 18.89 16.25 -19.28
CA LEU A 95 18.34 14.96 -19.67
C LEU A 95 17.27 15.06 -20.78
N ASN A 96 16.67 16.24 -21.01
CA ASN A 96 15.75 16.44 -22.13
C ASN A 96 16.49 16.53 -23.47
N GLU A 97 17.70 17.07 -23.45
CA GLU A 97 18.56 17.22 -24.65
C GLU A 97 19.41 15.96 -24.86
N GLN A 98 19.88 15.36 -23.76
CA GLN A 98 20.75 14.20 -23.74
C GLN A 98 20.12 13.09 -22.89
N PRO A 99 19.17 12.32 -23.46
CA PRO A 99 18.52 11.24 -22.74
C PRO A 99 19.54 10.15 -22.34
N PRO A 100 19.41 9.58 -21.13
CA PRO A 100 20.35 8.59 -20.62
C PRO A 100 20.15 7.24 -21.33
N LYS A 101 21.19 6.40 -21.40
CA LYS A 101 21.06 5.02 -21.91
C LYS A 101 20.81 4.02 -20.78
N ARG A 102 21.40 4.27 -19.60
CA ARG A 102 21.30 3.42 -18.41
C ARG A 102 20.99 4.28 -17.19
N VAL A 103 19.85 3.98 -16.56
CA VAL A 103 19.35 4.64 -15.35
C VAL A 103 19.43 3.65 -14.18
N LEU A 104 19.89 4.10 -13.02
CA LEU A 104 19.80 3.37 -11.74
C LEU A 104 18.84 4.09 -10.80
N GLU A 105 17.84 3.38 -10.28
CA GLU A 105 17.01 3.82 -9.16
C GLU A 105 17.42 3.06 -7.88
N ILE A 106 17.91 3.79 -6.89
CA ILE A 106 18.28 3.28 -5.57
C ILE A 106 17.08 3.40 -4.63
N ALA A 107 16.79 2.34 -3.86
CA ALA A 107 15.59 2.20 -3.04
C ALA A 107 14.31 2.31 -3.90
N CYS A 108 14.28 1.52 -4.99
CA CYS A 108 13.28 1.66 -6.04
C CYS A 108 11.86 1.23 -5.64
N GLY A 109 11.68 0.48 -4.54
CA GLY A 109 10.38 0.02 -4.08
C GLY A 109 9.55 -0.66 -5.19
N SER A 110 8.41 -0.06 -5.53
CA SER A 110 7.52 -0.55 -6.59
C SER A 110 8.02 -0.28 -8.02
N GLY A 111 9.13 0.45 -8.20
CA GLY A 111 9.66 0.86 -9.50
C GLY A 111 8.77 1.86 -10.25
N LEU A 112 7.83 2.51 -9.54
CA LEU A 112 6.88 3.45 -10.14
C LEU A 112 7.58 4.64 -10.80
N TRP A 113 8.59 5.21 -10.14
CA TRP A 113 9.35 6.32 -10.70
C TRP A 113 10.05 5.91 -12.00
N SER A 114 10.74 4.77 -12.01
CA SER A 114 11.36 4.22 -13.23
C SER A 114 10.34 4.02 -14.36
N SER A 115 9.14 3.52 -14.06
CA SER A 115 8.06 3.39 -15.03
C SER A 115 7.61 4.75 -15.59
N MET A 116 7.45 5.76 -14.75
CA MET A 116 7.04 7.11 -15.18
C MET A 116 8.14 7.85 -15.95
N CYS A 117 9.39 7.64 -15.56
CA CYS A 117 10.56 8.16 -16.25
C CYS A 117 10.68 7.53 -17.64
N HIS A 118 10.47 6.21 -17.75
CA HIS A 118 10.37 5.51 -19.05
C HIS A 118 9.26 6.10 -19.92
N ASP A 119 8.05 6.31 -19.39
CA ASP A 119 6.94 6.89 -20.15
C ASP A 119 7.27 8.31 -20.64
N TYR A 120 7.93 9.11 -19.79
CA TYR A 120 8.35 10.46 -20.11
C TYR A 120 9.31 10.52 -21.31
N PHE A 121 10.32 9.64 -21.32
CA PHE A 121 11.28 9.53 -22.41
C PHE A 121 10.65 8.90 -23.66
N SER A 122 9.83 7.86 -23.49
CA SER A 122 9.17 7.15 -24.59
C SER A 122 8.22 8.04 -25.40
N ARG A 123 7.50 8.94 -24.74
CA ARG A 123 6.66 9.96 -25.40
C ARG A 123 7.46 10.96 -26.23
N ARG A 124 8.76 11.10 -25.96
CA ARG A 124 9.71 11.96 -26.71
C ARG A 124 10.53 11.16 -27.72
N GLY A 125 10.19 9.90 -27.98
CA GLY A 125 10.86 9.05 -28.96
C GLY A 125 12.05 8.27 -28.41
N HIS A 126 12.37 8.38 -27.12
CA HIS A 126 13.51 7.69 -26.51
C HIS A 126 13.05 6.41 -25.79
N ARG A 127 12.95 5.31 -26.54
CA ARG A 127 12.49 4.01 -26.00
C ARG A 127 13.62 3.06 -25.59
N ASN A 128 14.84 3.31 -26.04
CA ASN A 128 15.99 2.42 -25.84
C ASN A 128 16.79 2.76 -24.57
N ILE A 129 16.08 2.96 -23.44
CA ILE A 129 16.69 3.27 -22.14
C ILE A 129 16.54 2.07 -21.22
N ALA A 130 17.65 1.61 -20.64
CA ALA A 130 17.67 0.53 -19.65
C ALA A 130 17.52 1.08 -18.24
N PHE A 131 16.48 0.65 -17.53
CA PHE A 131 16.22 1.02 -16.14
C PHE A 131 16.66 -0.11 -15.21
N HIS A 132 17.46 0.23 -14.22
CA HIS A 132 17.94 -0.70 -13.20
C HIS A 132 17.41 -0.27 -11.85
N GLY A 133 16.80 -1.19 -11.10
CA GLY A 133 16.32 -0.94 -9.75
C GLY A 133 17.08 -1.78 -8.73
N ILE A 134 17.42 -1.18 -7.60
CA ILE A 134 17.85 -1.92 -6.42
C ILE A 134 16.96 -1.63 -5.22
N ASP A 135 16.62 -2.68 -4.50
CA ASP A 135 15.87 -2.61 -3.26
C ASP A 135 16.12 -3.88 -2.42
N LEU A 136 15.80 -3.82 -1.13
CA LEU A 136 15.89 -4.96 -0.24
C LEU A 136 14.76 -5.97 -0.52
N VAL A 137 13.59 -5.49 -0.96
CA VAL A 137 12.43 -6.34 -1.26
C VAL A 137 12.00 -6.14 -2.73
N SER A 138 11.73 -7.24 -3.43
CA SER A 138 11.20 -7.17 -4.80
C SER A 138 9.69 -6.95 -4.77
N VAL A 139 9.29 -5.68 -4.66
CA VAL A 139 7.87 -5.26 -4.69
C VAL A 139 7.42 -4.71 -6.04
N ALA A 140 8.36 -4.38 -6.93
CA ALA A 140 8.05 -3.92 -8.28
C ALA A 140 7.34 -5.01 -9.09
N PRO A 141 6.25 -4.67 -9.81
CA PRO A 141 5.66 -5.58 -10.79
C PRO A 141 6.63 -5.79 -11.96
N ASP A 142 6.34 -6.76 -12.83
CA ASP A 142 7.16 -7.01 -14.01
C ASP A 142 7.03 -5.88 -15.04
N LEU A 143 7.81 -4.80 -14.86
CA LEU A 143 7.78 -3.60 -15.69
C LEU A 143 8.10 -3.87 -17.17
N ARG A 144 8.76 -5.01 -17.47
CA ARG A 144 9.00 -5.48 -18.84
C ARG A 144 7.70 -5.69 -19.62
N LYS A 145 6.62 -6.11 -18.94
CA LYS A 145 5.29 -6.24 -19.55
C LYS A 145 4.68 -4.91 -19.94
N LYS A 146 5.20 -3.79 -19.41
CA LYS A 146 4.79 -2.42 -19.76
C LYS A 146 5.74 -1.77 -20.78
N GLY A 147 6.65 -2.54 -21.38
CA GLY A 147 7.60 -2.03 -22.37
C GLY A 147 8.88 -1.41 -21.77
N VAL A 148 9.04 -1.40 -20.44
CA VAL A 148 10.25 -0.91 -19.80
C VAL A 148 11.37 -1.94 -19.94
N ASN A 149 12.55 -1.55 -20.43
CA ASN A 149 13.74 -2.38 -20.34
C ASN A 149 14.26 -2.41 -18.89
N TRP A 150 13.65 -3.27 -18.07
CA TRP A 150 13.79 -3.27 -16.61
C TRP A 150 14.70 -4.40 -16.09
N HIS A 151 15.65 -4.03 -15.24
CA HIS A 151 16.57 -4.92 -14.55
C HIS A 151 16.50 -4.69 -13.04
N PHE A 152 16.01 -5.67 -12.29
CA PHE A 152 15.98 -5.59 -10.83
C PHE A 152 17.10 -6.43 -10.21
N LYS A 153 17.83 -5.86 -9.24
CA LYS A 153 18.74 -6.60 -8.37
C LYS A 153 18.38 -6.36 -6.92
N ARG A 154 18.13 -7.44 -6.17
CA ARG A 154 17.95 -7.32 -4.73
C ARG A 154 19.28 -6.94 -4.08
N HIS A 155 19.31 -5.84 -3.33
CA HIS A 155 20.53 -5.34 -2.70
C HIS A 155 20.20 -4.66 -1.37
N ASP A 156 21.05 -4.90 -0.39
CA ASP A 156 20.95 -4.31 0.94
C ASP A 156 21.90 -3.11 0.99
N LEU A 157 21.34 -1.91 1.17
CA LEU A 157 22.09 -0.66 1.15
C LEU A 157 23.06 -0.50 2.33
N ARG A 158 23.04 -1.39 3.34
CA ARG A 158 24.07 -1.44 4.38
C ARG A 158 25.39 -2.05 3.90
N LYS A 159 25.38 -2.73 2.74
CA LYS A 159 26.59 -3.29 2.13
C LYS A 159 27.41 -2.17 1.49
N PRO A 160 28.72 -2.11 1.74
CA PRO A 160 29.55 -0.95 1.37
C PRO A 160 29.69 -0.74 -0.15
N ARG A 161 29.30 -1.70 -0.99
CA ARG A 161 29.46 -1.60 -2.45
C ARG A 161 28.20 -1.98 -3.21
N LEU A 162 27.76 -1.07 -4.09
CA LEU A 162 26.66 -1.30 -5.03
C LEU A 162 27.03 -2.39 -6.04
N PRO A 163 26.08 -3.24 -6.48
CA PRO A 163 26.35 -4.44 -7.26
C PRO A 163 26.51 -4.15 -8.76
N TYR A 164 27.28 -3.13 -9.09
CA TYR A 164 27.52 -2.65 -10.45
C TYR A 164 28.97 -2.22 -10.66
N PRO A 165 29.50 -2.35 -11.89
CA PRO A 165 30.81 -1.82 -12.26
C PRO A 165 30.90 -0.31 -12.05
N ASP A 166 32.13 0.18 -11.98
CA ASP A 166 32.44 1.60 -12.03
C ASP A 166 31.99 2.17 -13.39
N ASP A 167 31.65 3.46 -13.47
CA ASP A 167 31.29 4.15 -14.72
C ASP A 167 30.19 3.45 -15.56
N TYR A 168 29.18 2.90 -14.89
CA TYR A 168 28.14 2.11 -15.55
C TYR A 168 26.91 2.95 -15.93
N PHE A 169 26.40 3.81 -15.04
CA PHE A 169 25.14 4.52 -15.26
C PHE A 169 25.35 5.93 -15.83
N ASP A 170 24.43 6.36 -16.69
CA ASP A 170 24.38 7.75 -17.18
C ASP A 170 23.54 8.63 -16.25
N PHE A 171 22.61 8.01 -15.51
CA PHE A 171 21.75 8.68 -14.54
C PHE A 171 21.53 7.80 -13.32
N VAL A 172 21.87 8.29 -12.13
CA VAL A 172 21.59 7.64 -10.84
C VAL A 172 20.56 8.50 -10.10
N PHE A 173 19.47 7.87 -9.68
CA PHE A 173 18.37 8.50 -8.98
C PHE A 173 18.14 7.83 -7.62
N ILE A 174 17.99 8.64 -6.58
CA ILE A 174 17.77 8.18 -5.21
C ILE A 174 16.53 8.90 -4.67
N LYS A 175 15.53 8.16 -4.17
CA LYS A 175 14.29 8.79 -3.66
C LYS A 175 13.80 8.19 -2.35
N ASP A 176 13.54 9.05 -1.36
CA ASP A 176 13.06 8.71 -0.01
C ASP A 176 14.00 7.68 0.68
N ALA A 177 15.31 7.85 0.51
CA ALA A 177 16.31 6.94 1.07
C ALA A 177 16.80 7.37 2.47
N GLY A 178 16.41 8.55 2.96
CA GLY A 178 16.84 9.09 4.27
C GLY A 178 16.43 8.25 5.48
N MET A 179 15.48 7.33 5.33
CA MET A 179 15.09 6.35 6.35
C MET A 179 15.81 4.99 6.22
N CYS A 180 16.54 4.76 5.12
CA CYS A 180 17.26 3.51 4.90
C CYS A 180 18.47 3.44 5.84
N PRO A 181 18.56 2.42 6.72
CA PRO A 181 19.75 2.23 7.53
C PRO A 181 20.97 2.04 6.64
N SER A 182 22.04 2.75 6.95
CA SER A 182 23.34 2.66 6.31
C SER A 182 24.39 2.41 7.37
N SER A 183 25.47 1.70 7.03
CA SER A 183 26.57 1.52 7.98
C SER A 183 27.22 2.88 8.30
N PRO A 184 27.83 3.08 9.49
CA PRO A 184 28.54 4.32 9.80
C PRO A 184 29.62 4.67 8.77
N ALA A 185 30.28 3.66 8.20
CA ALA A 185 31.24 3.85 7.12
C ALA A 185 30.58 4.41 5.85
N GLN A 186 29.36 3.97 5.51
CA GLN A 186 28.62 4.52 4.37
C GLN A 186 28.04 5.90 4.65
N GLN A 187 27.57 6.16 5.86
CA GLN A 187 27.16 7.51 6.28
C GLN A 187 28.34 8.49 6.17
N ALA A 188 29.54 8.05 6.56
CA ALA A 188 30.78 8.81 6.39
C ALA A 188 31.24 8.92 4.93
N SER A 189 30.97 7.91 4.10
CA SER A 189 31.36 7.90 2.69
C SER A 189 30.37 8.64 1.77
N GLY A 190 29.26 9.14 2.31
CA GLY A 190 28.30 9.99 1.60
C GLY A 190 27.82 9.42 0.26
N LEU A 191 28.26 10.04 -0.83
CA LEU A 191 27.84 9.74 -2.20
C LEU A 191 28.85 8.90 -2.99
N SER A 192 29.91 8.41 -2.34
CA SER A 192 31.03 7.72 -3.01
C SER A 192 30.59 6.57 -3.91
N GLU A 193 29.67 5.71 -3.46
CA GLU A 193 29.20 4.56 -4.24
C GLU A 193 28.25 4.95 -5.39
N PRO A 194 27.23 5.79 -5.19
CA PRO A 194 26.48 6.38 -6.29
C PRO A 194 27.37 7.05 -7.35
N LEU A 195 28.41 7.77 -6.92
CA LEU A 195 29.37 8.42 -7.82
C LEU A 195 30.28 7.43 -8.53
N ARG A 196 30.75 6.38 -7.85
CA ARG A 196 31.58 5.33 -8.45
C ARG A 196 30.87 4.64 -9.62
N VAL A 197 29.59 4.31 -9.46
CA VAL A 197 28.83 3.62 -10.52
C VAL A 197 28.33 4.58 -11.60
N LEU A 198 28.41 5.88 -11.38
CA LEU A 198 28.03 6.92 -12.31
C LEU A 198 29.20 7.21 -13.26
N LYS A 199 28.91 7.34 -14.55
CA LYS A 199 29.92 7.73 -15.52
C LYS A 199 30.40 9.15 -15.30
N SER A 200 31.62 9.42 -15.76
CA SER A 200 32.04 10.78 -16.12
C SER A 200 30.96 11.50 -16.97
N GLY A 201 30.57 12.69 -16.53
CA GLY A 201 29.49 13.46 -17.16
C GLY A 201 28.06 12.98 -16.89
N GLY A 202 27.87 11.85 -16.19
CA GLY A 202 26.56 11.33 -15.80
C GLY A 202 25.94 12.10 -14.64
N ILE A 203 24.63 11.98 -14.46
CA ILE A 203 23.85 12.78 -13.52
C ILE A 203 23.51 11.96 -12.26
N LEU A 204 23.67 12.58 -11.09
CA LEU A 204 23.13 12.07 -9.83
C LEU A 204 21.96 12.99 -9.42
N GLU A 205 20.82 12.43 -9.02
CA GLU A 205 19.72 13.23 -8.48
C GLU A 205 19.11 12.54 -7.27
N VAL A 206 18.88 13.29 -6.20
CA VAL A 206 18.35 12.79 -4.93
C VAL A 206 17.06 13.53 -4.62
N TRP A 207 16.01 12.81 -4.23
CA TRP A 207 14.73 13.36 -3.79
C TRP A 207 14.40 12.83 -2.39
N ASP A 208 14.39 13.69 -1.39
CA ASP A 208 14.10 13.34 0.01
C ASP A 208 13.28 14.43 0.72
N SER A 209 12.86 14.16 1.95
CA SER A 209 12.14 15.11 2.80
C SER A 209 12.68 15.11 4.21
N ASP A 210 12.63 16.27 4.86
CA ASP A 210 12.76 16.32 6.30
C ASP A 210 11.56 15.61 6.95
N TRP A 211 11.84 14.89 8.03
CA TRP A 211 10.87 14.07 8.75
C TRP A 211 10.24 14.81 9.91
N VAL A 212 10.74 16.00 10.22
CA VAL A 212 10.13 17.00 11.11
C VAL A 212 9.34 18.03 10.30
N PHE A 213 8.24 18.50 10.87
CA PHE A 213 7.41 19.54 10.27
C PHE A 213 7.80 20.93 10.77
N ARG A 214 7.84 21.89 9.85
CA ARG A 214 8.03 23.31 10.13
C ARG A 214 6.89 24.12 9.51
N SER A 215 6.76 25.35 9.97
CA SER A 215 5.75 26.28 9.48
C SER A 215 6.39 27.34 8.60
N LEU A 216 5.84 27.54 7.40
CA LEU A 216 6.14 28.69 6.56
C LEU A 216 5.70 29.97 7.26
N LEU A 217 6.55 31.00 7.21
CA LEU A 217 6.15 32.34 7.60
C LEU A 217 5.32 33.01 6.49
N PRO A 218 4.44 33.97 6.83
CA PRO A 218 3.67 34.72 5.84
C PRO A 218 4.55 35.38 4.78
N ASN A 219 4.12 35.31 3.53
CA ASN A 219 4.82 35.89 2.37
C ASN A 219 6.30 35.46 2.27
N PRO A 220 6.58 34.15 2.19
CA PRO A 220 7.96 33.68 2.07
C PRO A 220 8.57 34.21 0.76
N ALA A 221 9.79 34.74 0.84
CA ALA A 221 10.51 35.17 -0.34
C ALA A 221 10.81 33.94 -1.24
N PRO A 222 10.52 34.00 -2.55
CA PRO A 222 10.92 32.96 -3.49
C PRO A 222 12.44 32.74 -3.44
N ALA A 223 12.90 31.56 -3.83
CA ALA A 223 14.34 31.31 -3.89
C ALA A 223 15.01 32.23 -4.94
N ARG A 224 16.20 32.75 -4.63
CA ARG A 224 16.94 33.63 -5.55
C ARG A 224 17.43 32.83 -6.75
N LYS A 225 17.34 33.41 -7.96
CA LYS A 225 17.85 32.86 -9.24
C LYS A 225 17.16 31.60 -9.76
N LEU A 226 15.93 31.29 -9.34
CA LEU A 226 15.14 30.20 -9.92
C LEU A 226 14.85 30.45 -11.40
N ALA A 227 14.83 29.38 -12.20
CA ALA A 227 14.35 29.47 -13.58
C ALA A 227 12.85 29.81 -13.59
N SER A 228 12.41 30.59 -14.58
CA SER A 228 10.99 31.00 -14.70
C SER A 228 10.03 29.80 -14.64
N ARG A 229 10.41 28.71 -15.30
CA ARG A 229 9.66 27.45 -15.33
C ARG A 229 9.44 26.83 -13.95
N GLU A 230 10.41 26.90 -13.05
CA GLU A 230 10.28 26.29 -11.71
C GLU A 230 9.30 27.07 -10.85
N GLN A 231 9.32 28.39 -10.99
CA GLN A 231 8.38 29.30 -10.34
C GLN A 231 6.97 29.13 -10.93
N GLU A 232 6.83 29.02 -12.25
CA GLU A 232 5.55 28.72 -12.92
C GLU A 232 4.95 27.39 -12.44
N VAL A 233 5.77 26.35 -12.29
CA VAL A 233 5.30 25.06 -11.75
C VAL A 233 4.86 25.22 -10.30
N ALA A 234 5.62 25.93 -9.47
CA ALA A 234 5.24 26.18 -8.09
C ALA A 234 3.92 26.96 -7.98
N ASP A 235 3.73 27.99 -8.79
CA ASP A 235 2.49 28.77 -8.83
C ASP A 235 1.32 27.94 -9.36
N SER A 236 1.52 27.14 -10.42
CA SER A 236 0.48 26.24 -10.94
C SER A 236 0.03 25.19 -9.90
N THR A 237 0.94 24.77 -9.02
CA THR A 237 0.68 23.75 -7.98
C THR A 237 0.34 24.36 -6.62
N ALA A 238 0.31 25.69 -6.50
CA ALA A 238 0.17 26.42 -5.24
C ALA A 238 1.14 25.93 -4.13
N THR A 239 2.39 25.69 -4.54
CA THR A 239 3.51 25.38 -3.65
C THR A 239 4.47 26.56 -3.55
N TYR A 240 5.41 26.50 -2.61
CA TYR A 240 6.34 27.59 -2.35
C TYR A 240 7.77 27.14 -2.61
N THR A 241 8.44 27.80 -3.54
CA THR A 241 9.89 27.64 -3.69
C THR A 241 10.60 28.38 -2.57
N PHE A 242 11.71 27.84 -2.10
CA PHE A 242 12.48 28.48 -1.03
C PHE A 242 13.97 28.19 -1.14
N SER A 243 14.78 28.99 -0.47
CA SER A 243 16.23 28.80 -0.37
C SER A 243 16.60 28.33 1.03
N PRO A 244 17.81 27.81 1.27
CA PRO A 244 18.28 27.52 2.63
C PRO A 244 18.21 28.71 3.60
N ALA A 245 18.18 29.95 3.08
CA ALA A 245 18.04 31.17 3.88
C ALA A 245 16.59 31.60 4.13
N THR A 246 15.59 30.92 3.54
CA THR A 246 14.18 31.24 3.77
C THR A 246 13.81 30.89 5.20
N PRO A 247 13.22 31.81 5.98
CA PRO A 247 12.94 31.57 7.39
C PRO A 247 11.73 30.65 7.56
N PHE A 248 11.91 29.62 8.39
CA PHE A 248 10.85 28.75 8.88
C PHE A 248 10.78 28.86 10.40
N THR A 249 9.59 28.68 10.95
CA THR A 249 9.42 28.48 12.40
C THR A 249 9.14 27.02 12.69
N GLY A 250 9.23 26.63 13.97
CA GLY A 250 8.76 25.31 14.40
C GLY A 250 7.28 25.10 14.03
N ALA A 251 6.86 23.84 13.94
CA ALA A 251 5.44 23.51 13.82
C ALA A 251 4.63 24.25 14.91
N GLN A 252 3.49 24.85 14.55
CA GLN A 252 2.62 25.53 15.51
C GLN A 252 1.53 24.58 16.03
N ASN A 253 1.12 23.61 15.20
CA ASN A 253 0.22 22.55 15.60
C ASN A 253 0.83 21.67 16.71
N LYS A 254 0.13 21.55 17.85
CA LYS A 254 0.59 20.77 19.00
C LYS A 254 0.84 19.29 18.68
N PHE A 255 0.02 18.66 17.84
CA PHE A 255 0.22 17.26 17.47
C PHE A 255 1.47 17.10 16.58
N LEU A 256 1.75 18.05 15.70
CA LEU A 256 2.97 18.02 14.91
C LEU A 256 4.21 18.35 15.76
N GLN A 257 4.10 19.16 16.80
CA GLN A 257 5.16 19.36 17.80
C GLN A 257 5.45 18.08 18.59
N ASP A 258 4.39 17.41 19.08
CA ASP A 258 4.48 16.11 19.76
C ASP A 258 5.19 15.10 18.84
N TYR A 259 4.71 14.97 17.60
CA TYR A 259 5.30 14.09 16.60
C TYR A 259 6.77 14.42 16.32
N ASN A 260 7.13 15.70 16.13
CA ASN A 260 8.51 16.11 15.88
C ASN A 260 9.43 15.64 17.01
N SER A 261 9.02 15.87 18.26
CA SER A 261 9.78 15.41 19.43
C SER A 261 9.97 13.89 19.44
N TRP A 262 8.93 13.12 19.07
CA TRP A 262 9.00 11.66 19.08
C TRP A 262 9.81 11.10 17.92
N VAL A 263 9.68 11.66 16.71
CA VAL A 263 10.43 11.19 15.55
C VAL A 263 11.92 11.49 15.71
N GLU A 264 12.29 12.66 16.23
CA GLU A 264 13.69 13.01 16.53
C GLU A 264 14.30 12.00 17.51
N LYS A 265 13.60 11.72 18.61
CA LYS A 265 14.02 10.74 19.61
C LYS A 265 14.08 9.31 19.05
N ALA A 266 13.11 8.91 18.23
CA ALA A 266 13.06 7.58 17.62
C ALA A 266 14.18 7.37 16.60
N PHE A 267 14.51 8.43 15.84
CA PHE A 267 15.53 8.42 14.81
C PHE A 267 16.93 8.43 15.40
N ASP A 268 17.17 9.22 16.44
CA ASP A 268 18.44 9.24 17.18
C ASP A 268 18.80 7.84 17.71
N ARG A 269 17.83 7.16 18.36
CA ARG A 269 17.98 5.75 18.80
C ARG A 269 18.33 4.78 17.66
N ARG A 270 17.93 5.10 16.44
CA ARG A 270 18.13 4.29 15.22
C ARG A 270 19.32 4.76 14.38
N LYS A 271 20.06 5.77 14.85
CA LYS A 271 21.17 6.40 14.11
C LYS A 271 20.74 6.94 12.74
N LEU A 272 19.52 7.48 12.68
CA LEU A 272 18.95 8.16 11.53
C LEU A 272 18.85 9.66 11.81
N THR A 273 18.88 10.48 10.75
CA THR A 273 18.65 11.93 10.85
C THR A 273 17.19 12.26 10.55
N ALA A 274 16.56 13.08 11.39
CA ALA A 274 15.21 13.58 11.14
C ALA A 274 15.18 14.73 10.10
N ILE A 275 16.36 15.23 9.68
CA ILE A 275 16.54 16.33 8.73
C ILE A 275 17.51 15.97 7.58
N PRO A 276 17.26 14.89 6.81
CA PRO A 276 18.14 14.44 5.73
C PRO A 276 18.39 15.52 4.67
N CYS A 277 17.49 16.50 4.46
CA CYS A 277 17.69 17.54 3.46
C CYS A 277 18.90 18.44 3.76
N ALA A 278 19.25 18.61 5.03
CA ALA A 278 20.45 19.32 5.44
C ALA A 278 21.70 18.46 5.20
N THR A 279 21.65 17.19 5.61
CA THR A 279 22.78 16.24 5.48
C THR A 279 23.13 15.98 4.02
N ILE A 280 22.14 15.80 3.14
CA ILE A 280 22.38 15.54 1.72
C ILE A 280 23.11 16.72 1.07
N GLY A 281 22.71 17.95 1.37
CA GLY A 281 23.42 19.14 0.87
C GLY A 281 24.89 19.17 1.29
N LEU A 282 25.19 18.77 2.53
CA LEU A 282 26.57 18.65 3.01
C LEU A 282 27.34 17.53 2.28
N SER A 283 26.71 16.38 2.02
CA SER A 283 27.34 15.27 1.30
C SER A 283 27.76 15.68 -0.11
N PHE A 284 26.95 16.48 -0.79
CA PHE A 284 27.33 16.98 -2.11
C PHE A 284 28.41 18.07 -2.06
N ASN A 285 28.39 18.94 -1.04
CA ASN A 285 29.45 19.93 -0.84
C ASN A 285 30.80 19.28 -0.51
N ALA A 286 30.79 18.13 0.18
CA ALA A 286 32.00 17.36 0.47
C ALA A 286 32.66 16.79 -0.80
N GLU A 287 31.90 16.60 -1.87
CA GLU A 287 32.35 16.04 -3.15
C GLU A 287 32.55 17.14 -4.22
N VAL A 288 32.64 18.42 -3.83
CA VAL A 288 32.69 19.56 -4.76
C VAL A 288 33.85 19.48 -5.77
N ASP A 289 34.94 18.79 -5.43
CA ASP A 289 36.10 18.59 -6.31
C ASP A 289 35.82 17.60 -7.46
N ILE A 290 34.79 16.75 -7.31
CA ILE A 290 34.39 15.74 -8.29
C ILE A 290 33.10 16.16 -9.01
N LEU A 291 32.29 17.02 -8.38
CA LEU A 291 30.98 17.41 -8.88
C LEU A 291 30.94 18.80 -9.51
N GLU A 292 30.45 18.85 -10.76
CA GLU A 292 30.26 20.11 -11.48
C GLU A 292 28.77 20.49 -11.60
N LYS A 293 28.44 21.79 -11.51
CA LYS A 293 27.07 22.34 -11.72
C LYS A 293 26.03 21.85 -10.70
N VAL A 294 26.45 21.84 -9.44
CA VAL A 294 25.62 21.53 -8.29
C VAL A 294 24.49 22.55 -8.12
N ASP A 295 23.24 22.10 -8.10
CA ASP A 295 22.05 22.95 -7.91
C ASP A 295 21.10 22.38 -6.84
N SER A 296 20.19 23.20 -6.31
CA SER A 296 19.28 22.79 -5.25
C SER A 296 17.91 23.43 -5.41
N ARG A 297 16.94 22.68 -5.91
CA ARG A 297 15.54 23.09 -5.90
C ARG A 297 14.86 22.67 -4.60
N ARG A 298 14.28 23.62 -3.85
CA ARG A 298 13.49 23.30 -2.65
C ARG A 298 12.06 23.79 -2.76
N ILE A 299 11.13 22.92 -2.40
CA ILE A 299 9.70 23.21 -2.45
C ILE A 299 9.05 22.84 -1.12
N ALA A 300 8.28 23.78 -0.59
CA ALA A 300 7.39 23.57 0.54
C ALA A 300 5.96 23.36 0.01
N ILE A 301 5.36 22.23 0.40
CA ILE A 301 3.98 21.89 0.08
C ILE A 301 3.15 22.09 1.35
N PRO A 302 2.31 23.13 1.43
CA PRO A 302 1.43 23.32 2.57
C PRO A 302 0.51 22.11 2.78
N LEU A 303 0.34 21.68 4.03
CA LEU A 303 -0.54 20.57 4.39
C LEU A 303 -2.02 21.00 4.52
N GLY A 304 -2.27 22.30 4.61
CA GLY A 304 -3.60 22.89 4.69
C GLY A 304 -3.74 24.19 3.88
N GLU A 305 -4.82 24.91 4.14
CA GLU A 305 -5.03 26.27 3.62
C GLU A 305 -4.41 27.30 4.56
N LEU A 306 -3.58 28.19 4.02
CA LEU A 306 -2.80 29.13 4.84
C LEU A 306 -3.62 30.38 5.15
N ARG A 307 -3.52 30.92 6.38
CA ARG A 307 -4.30 32.10 6.79
C ARG A 307 -4.08 33.30 5.87
N TRP A 308 -2.83 33.60 5.53
CA TRP A 308 -2.50 34.75 4.68
C TRP A 308 -2.87 34.56 3.21
N GLU A 309 -3.16 33.33 2.76
CA GLU A 309 -3.76 33.10 1.44
C GLU A 309 -5.26 33.47 1.40
N ARG A 310 -5.91 33.62 2.56
CA ARG A 310 -7.30 34.07 2.70
C ARG A 310 -7.42 35.59 2.90
N GLU A 311 -6.43 36.20 3.54
CA GLU A 311 -6.50 37.58 4.04
C GLU A 311 -5.73 38.61 3.18
N GLY A 312 -4.90 38.17 2.22
CA GLY A 312 -3.99 39.06 1.48
C GLY A 312 -4.60 39.79 0.27
N GLY A 313 -4.55 41.13 0.27
CA GLY A 313 -4.94 42.03 -0.83
C GLY A 313 -4.08 41.99 -2.11
N ARG A 314 -3.41 40.87 -2.43
CA ARG A 314 -2.88 40.58 -3.77
C ARG A 314 -3.54 39.30 -4.27
N PRO A 315 -3.96 39.21 -5.54
CA PRO A 315 -4.91 38.20 -6.00
C PRO A 315 -4.22 36.83 -6.16
N ARG A 316 -3.95 36.11 -5.07
CA ARG A 316 -3.94 34.64 -5.16
C ARG A 316 -5.40 34.21 -5.11
N LYS A 317 -5.93 33.92 -6.31
CA LYS A 317 -7.24 33.30 -6.53
C LYS A 317 -7.44 32.15 -5.55
N GLN A 318 -8.68 31.95 -5.12
CA GLN A 318 -9.14 30.73 -4.45
C GLN A 318 -8.47 29.51 -5.08
N LEU A 319 -7.88 28.64 -4.25
CA LEU A 319 -7.14 27.47 -4.75
C LEU A 319 -8.03 26.65 -5.68
N THR A 320 -7.47 26.26 -6.82
CA THR A 320 -8.17 25.37 -7.75
C THR A 320 -8.38 23.98 -7.13
N ALA A 321 -9.33 23.21 -7.67
CA ALA A 321 -9.55 21.84 -7.25
C ALA A 321 -8.27 20.97 -7.34
N GLU A 322 -7.46 21.18 -8.37
CA GLU A 322 -6.17 20.50 -8.54
C GLU A 322 -5.18 20.88 -7.45
N GLN A 323 -5.00 22.17 -7.17
CA GLN A 323 -4.11 22.66 -6.11
C GLN A 323 -4.53 22.12 -4.73
N MET A 324 -5.84 22.11 -4.43
CA MET A 324 -6.36 21.51 -3.21
C MET A 324 -6.10 20.00 -3.15
N SER A 325 -6.20 19.29 -4.28
CA SER A 325 -5.92 17.85 -4.33
C SER A 325 -4.45 17.53 -4.03
N ILE A 326 -3.51 18.37 -4.45
CA ILE A 326 -2.07 18.23 -4.14
C ILE A 326 -1.85 18.35 -2.63
N ARG A 327 -2.39 19.40 -1.99
CA ARG A 327 -2.25 19.61 -0.55
C ARG A 327 -2.91 18.49 0.27
N ARG A 328 -4.12 18.05 -0.13
CA ARG A 328 -4.79 16.91 0.50
C ARG A 328 -4.01 15.60 0.35
N THR A 329 -3.40 15.38 -0.82
CA THR A 329 -2.53 14.22 -1.04
C THR A 329 -1.29 14.29 -0.15
N ALA A 330 -0.67 15.47 0.00
CA ALA A 330 0.45 15.66 0.91
C ALA A 330 0.07 15.29 2.34
N LEU A 331 -1.03 15.86 2.86
CA LEU A 331 -1.54 15.56 4.19
C LEU A 331 -1.85 14.07 4.38
N LEU A 332 -2.52 13.45 3.42
CA LEU A 332 -2.84 12.01 3.48
C LEU A 332 -1.57 11.15 3.56
N THR A 333 -0.55 11.45 2.74
CA THR A 333 0.71 10.70 2.75
C THR A 333 1.52 10.92 4.02
N VAL A 334 1.38 12.08 4.67
CA VAL A 334 1.96 12.35 6.00
C VAL A 334 1.25 11.53 7.07
N ILE A 335 -0.08 11.53 7.08
CA ILE A 335 -0.87 10.77 8.06
C ILE A 335 -0.56 9.27 7.98
N GLN A 336 -0.59 8.70 6.77
CA GLN A 336 -0.27 7.29 6.55
C GLN A 336 1.18 6.95 6.94
N MET A 337 2.10 7.91 6.82
CA MET A 337 3.49 7.74 7.25
C MET A 337 3.59 7.70 8.78
N ILE A 338 2.92 8.62 9.49
CA ILE A 338 2.86 8.63 10.95
C ILE A 338 2.24 7.31 11.46
N GLU A 339 1.16 6.85 10.82
CA GLU A 339 0.54 5.55 11.11
C GLU A 339 1.53 4.38 10.90
N GLY A 340 2.27 4.38 9.79
CA GLY A 340 3.26 3.33 9.50
C GLY A 340 4.39 3.27 10.53
N MET A 341 4.75 4.41 11.13
CA MET A 341 5.77 4.54 12.17
C MET A 341 5.23 4.36 13.59
N GLU A 342 3.94 4.03 13.76
CA GLU A 342 3.31 3.87 15.07
C GLU A 342 4.15 3.09 16.09
N PRO A 343 4.73 1.91 15.78
CA PRO A 343 5.50 1.16 16.79
C PRO A 343 6.67 1.96 17.36
N MET A 344 7.43 2.66 16.51
CA MET A 344 8.58 3.44 16.95
C MET A 344 8.18 4.76 17.63
N LEU A 345 7.07 5.37 17.22
CA LEU A 345 6.58 6.62 17.82
C LEU A 345 5.95 6.36 19.20
N MET A 346 5.25 5.24 19.38
CA MET A 346 4.78 4.79 20.69
C MET A 346 5.96 4.54 21.65
N GLU A 347 7.00 3.85 21.17
CA GLU A 347 8.23 3.58 21.93
C GLU A 347 8.96 4.88 22.34
N ALA A 348 9.01 5.88 21.46
CA ALA A 348 9.65 7.16 21.74
C ALA A 348 8.82 8.05 22.67
N SER A 349 7.50 8.08 22.48
CA SER A 349 6.56 8.87 23.28
C SER A 349 6.32 8.29 24.68
N GLY A 350 6.55 6.98 24.87
CA GLY A 350 6.25 6.27 26.11
C GLY A 350 4.75 6.08 26.37
N LYS A 351 3.91 6.34 25.37
CA LYS A 351 2.45 6.21 25.48
C LYS A 351 2.05 4.73 25.49
N SER A 352 1.12 4.39 26.38
CA SER A 352 0.36 3.15 26.27
C SER A 352 -0.51 3.14 25.00
N ARG A 353 -1.00 1.95 24.59
CA ARG A 353 -1.91 1.81 23.44
C ARG A 353 -3.12 2.74 23.55
N ASP A 354 -3.76 2.81 24.72
CA ASP A 354 -4.94 3.65 24.95
C ASP A 354 -4.65 5.15 24.89
N GLU A 355 -3.45 5.58 25.28
CA GLU A 355 -3.02 6.98 25.17
C GLU A 355 -2.67 7.33 23.73
N TRP A 356 -2.04 6.41 23.00
CA TRP A 356 -1.75 6.56 21.59
C TRP A 356 -3.04 6.69 20.78
N ASP A 357 -4.01 5.79 20.97
CA ASP A 357 -5.28 5.81 20.23
C ASP A 357 -6.07 7.10 20.46
N ARG A 358 -6.04 7.62 21.71
CA ARG A 358 -6.62 8.92 22.06
C ARG A 358 -5.91 10.08 21.36
N TRP A 359 -4.57 10.08 21.38
CA TRP A 359 -3.77 11.11 20.71
C TRP A 359 -3.96 11.05 19.19
N TRP A 360 -3.92 9.87 18.60
CA TRP A 360 -4.12 9.61 17.17
C TRP A 360 -5.49 10.12 16.70
N THR A 361 -6.56 9.72 17.41
CA THR A 361 -7.92 10.18 17.10
C THR A 361 -8.04 11.71 17.20
N ALA A 362 -7.42 12.32 18.20
CA ALA A 362 -7.43 13.77 18.37
C ALA A 362 -6.64 14.48 17.25
N MET A 363 -5.46 13.98 16.89
CA MET A 363 -4.65 14.49 15.79
C MET A 363 -5.42 14.43 14.47
N ILE A 364 -5.98 13.28 14.10
CA ILE A 364 -6.72 13.10 12.84
C ILE A 364 -7.88 14.09 12.74
N ASN A 365 -8.67 14.24 13.80
CA ASN A 365 -9.78 15.18 13.82
C ASN A 365 -9.30 16.64 13.67
N ASP A 366 -8.18 17.00 14.29
CA ASP A 366 -7.61 18.34 14.22
C ASP A 366 -7.09 18.68 12.81
N LEU A 367 -6.31 17.77 12.22
CA LEU A 367 -5.72 17.94 10.90
C LEU A 367 -6.78 18.00 9.78
N PHE A 368 -7.91 17.30 9.90
CA PHE A 368 -8.95 17.28 8.87
C PHE A 368 -10.10 18.28 9.05
N GLN A 369 -10.47 18.68 10.28
CA GLN A 369 -11.76 19.35 10.51
C GLN A 369 -11.67 20.72 11.20
N LYS A 370 -10.49 21.20 11.62
CA LYS A 370 -10.40 22.39 12.49
C LYS A 370 -9.46 23.51 12.03
N GLY A 371 -8.98 23.48 10.79
CA GLY A 371 -7.95 24.44 10.37
C GLY A 371 -6.67 24.34 11.19
N GLY A 372 -6.40 23.16 11.80
CA GLY A 372 -5.21 22.90 12.61
C GLY A 372 -3.89 23.06 11.86
N LEU A 373 -3.94 23.14 10.53
CA LEU A 373 -2.81 23.33 9.62
C LEU A 373 -2.78 24.72 8.97
N ALA A 374 -3.56 25.68 9.49
CA ALA A 374 -3.64 27.02 8.92
C ALA A 374 -2.40 27.88 9.23
N SER A 375 -1.50 27.40 10.08
CA SER A 375 -0.35 28.14 10.60
C SER A 375 0.90 28.04 9.71
N GLY A 376 0.85 27.30 8.60
CA GLY A 376 1.97 27.22 7.66
C GLY A 376 2.63 25.86 7.57
N GLU A 377 2.14 24.84 8.26
CA GLU A 377 2.80 23.54 8.32
C GLU A 377 2.90 22.91 6.92
N CYS A 378 4.12 22.52 6.55
CA CYS A 378 4.42 22.08 5.20
C CYS A 378 5.33 20.86 5.16
N LEU A 379 5.22 20.11 4.06
CA LEU A 379 6.18 19.08 3.69
C LEU A 379 7.31 19.71 2.85
N GLU A 380 8.55 19.53 3.28
CA GLU A 380 9.74 20.06 2.61
C GLU A 380 10.40 19.04 1.69
N ARG A 381 10.88 19.46 0.51
CA ARG A 381 11.46 18.57 -0.51
C ARG A 381 12.70 19.14 -1.21
N LEU A 382 13.55 18.20 -1.65
CA LEU A 382 15.02 18.22 -1.79
C LEU A 382 15.66 18.88 -3.01
N THR A 383 16.84 19.41 -2.72
CA THR A 383 18.09 19.57 -3.50
C THR A 383 18.28 18.63 -4.70
N ALA A 384 18.40 19.16 -5.92
CA ALA A 384 18.70 18.43 -7.15
C ALA A 384 20.14 18.72 -7.62
N ILE A 385 21.12 17.97 -7.10
CA ILE A 385 22.52 18.27 -7.38
C ILE A 385 23.01 17.56 -8.63
N THR A 386 22.99 18.29 -9.75
CA THR A 386 23.65 17.88 -10.98
C THR A 386 25.17 17.79 -10.75
N SER A 387 25.79 16.75 -11.30
CA SER A 387 27.23 16.61 -11.40
C SER A 387 27.60 16.17 -12.80
N GLN A 388 28.73 16.64 -13.33
CA GLN A 388 29.49 15.94 -14.36
C GLN A 388 30.76 15.42 -13.69
N ALA A 389 30.90 14.10 -13.50
CA ALA A 389 32.12 13.55 -12.90
C ALA A 389 33.33 13.78 -13.84
N SER A 390 34.43 14.35 -13.32
CA SER A 390 35.66 14.60 -14.09
C SER A 390 36.57 13.36 -14.14
N SER A 391 37.24 13.15 -15.28
CA SER A 391 38.06 11.96 -15.58
C SER A 391 39.43 11.99 -14.86
N CYS A 392 39.80 10.94 -14.10
CA CYS A 392 41.20 10.48 -13.96
C CYS A 392 41.41 9.06 -13.32
N TYR A 393 41.89 8.13 -14.17
CA TYR A 393 42.80 6.96 -14.01
C TYR A 393 42.50 5.66 -13.19
N PRO A 394 42.98 4.47 -13.65
CA PRO A 394 42.49 3.14 -13.27
C PRO A 394 43.36 2.38 -12.25
N ARG A 395 42.79 1.36 -11.59
CA ARG A 395 43.56 0.24 -10.99
C ARG A 395 42.98 -1.12 -11.36
N PHE A 396 43.82 -1.93 -11.99
CA PHE A 396 43.62 -3.34 -12.33
C PHE A 396 43.67 -4.25 -11.08
N PHE A 397 42.97 -5.38 -11.09
CA PHE A 397 43.55 -6.74 -11.06
C PHE A 397 42.48 -7.81 -11.32
N SER A 398 42.83 -8.75 -12.21
CA SER A 398 42.09 -9.94 -12.63
C SER A 398 42.58 -11.17 -11.84
N ILE A 399 41.78 -12.25 -11.77
CA ILE A 399 42.17 -13.67 -12.05
C ILE A 399 40.99 -14.62 -11.72
N SER A 400 40.79 -15.64 -12.57
CA SER A 400 40.12 -16.94 -12.36
C SER A 400 40.87 -17.98 -13.23
N PRO A 401 40.56 -19.30 -13.34
CA PRO A 401 39.56 -20.20 -12.69
C PRO A 401 40.11 -21.64 -12.37
N ILE A 402 39.26 -22.67 -12.14
CA ILE A 402 39.23 -24.03 -12.81
C ILE A 402 38.24 -25.04 -12.15
N SER A 403 37.65 -25.94 -12.96
CA SER A 403 36.57 -26.93 -12.66
C SER A 403 37.03 -28.41 -12.65
N ARG A 404 36.12 -29.38 -12.31
CA ARG A 404 35.99 -30.72 -12.97
C ARG A 404 34.74 -31.55 -12.54
N ASP A 405 34.25 -32.38 -13.47
CA ASP A 405 32.99 -33.21 -13.53
C ASP A 405 33.12 -34.71 -13.15
N ALA A 406 31.98 -35.44 -12.88
CA ALA A 406 31.51 -36.66 -13.65
C ALA A 406 30.33 -37.55 -13.07
N ARG A 407 29.36 -37.88 -13.95
CA ARG A 407 28.47 -39.09 -14.29
C ARG A 407 27.84 -40.13 -13.29
N SER A 408 26.49 -40.17 -13.22
CA SER A 408 25.45 -41.10 -13.81
C SER A 408 25.41 -42.68 -13.83
N SER A 409 24.41 -43.36 -13.19
CA SER A 409 23.63 -44.58 -13.68
C SER A 409 22.12 -44.63 -13.21
N ALA A 410 21.18 -45.28 -13.96
CA ALA A 410 19.69 -45.18 -13.82
C ALA A 410 18.96 -46.54 -14.05
N SER A 411 17.73 -46.73 -13.53
CA SER A 411 16.80 -47.84 -13.88
C SER A 411 15.29 -47.46 -13.81
N LYS A 412 14.44 -48.18 -14.57
CA LYS A 412 13.02 -47.93 -14.96
C LYS A 412 11.99 -48.71 -14.12
N GLN A 413 10.74 -48.22 -13.96
CA GLN A 413 9.51 -49.02 -13.67
C GLN A 413 8.14 -48.32 -14.02
N PRO A 414 6.99 -49.05 -14.11
CA PRO A 414 5.88 -48.89 -15.10
C PRO A 414 4.60 -48.14 -14.59
N PRO A 415 3.52 -47.96 -15.41
CA PRO A 415 2.54 -46.87 -15.21
C PRO A 415 1.30 -47.24 -14.35
N SER A 416 0.81 -46.28 -13.57
CA SER A 416 -0.40 -46.38 -12.71
C SER A 416 -1.53 -45.42 -13.14
N LYS A 417 -2.77 -45.90 -13.09
CA LYS A 417 -4.04 -45.24 -13.48
C LYS A 417 -4.34 -43.89 -12.77
N PRO A 418 -5.25 -43.04 -13.30
CA PRO A 418 -5.49 -41.68 -12.79
C PRO A 418 -6.15 -41.70 -11.40
N HIS A 419 -5.62 -40.88 -10.49
CA HIS A 419 -6.09 -40.69 -9.12
C HIS A 419 -6.45 -39.22 -8.90
N SER A 420 -7.34 -38.93 -7.94
CA SER A 420 -7.74 -37.55 -7.58
C SER A 420 -6.53 -36.71 -7.17
N ILE A 421 -6.42 -35.50 -7.71
CA ILE A 421 -5.27 -34.61 -7.49
C ILE A 421 -5.40 -33.91 -6.13
N ASP A 422 -4.41 -34.12 -5.25
CA ASP A 422 -4.32 -33.46 -3.93
C ASP A 422 -4.24 -31.92 -4.09
N PRO A 423 -4.95 -31.10 -3.29
CA PRO A 423 -4.86 -29.63 -3.35
C PRO A 423 -3.44 -29.06 -3.17
N ARG A 424 -2.55 -29.81 -2.50
CA ARG A 424 -1.13 -29.48 -2.33
C ARG A 424 -0.23 -30.13 -3.38
N TRP A 425 -0.78 -30.83 -4.36
CA TRP A 425 -0.06 -31.60 -5.38
C TRP A 425 0.99 -30.74 -6.11
N LEU A 426 0.65 -29.51 -6.52
CA LEU A 426 1.58 -28.63 -7.21
C LEU A 426 2.82 -28.30 -6.37
N THR A 427 2.61 -28.03 -5.08
CA THR A 427 3.67 -27.76 -4.11
C THR A 427 4.49 -29.02 -3.82
N MET A 428 3.82 -30.17 -3.67
CA MET A 428 4.47 -31.44 -3.39
C MET A 428 5.27 -31.96 -4.58
N ILE A 429 4.78 -31.81 -5.81
CA ILE A 429 5.48 -32.28 -7.01
C ILE A 429 6.70 -31.42 -7.32
N LYS A 430 6.61 -30.08 -7.16
CA LYS A 430 7.78 -29.18 -7.25
C LYS A 430 8.82 -29.51 -6.18
N ARG A 431 8.39 -29.79 -4.94
CA ARG A 431 9.29 -30.23 -3.85
C ARG A 431 9.93 -31.58 -4.14
N ARG A 432 9.20 -32.53 -4.73
CA ARG A 432 9.73 -33.85 -5.11
C ARG A 432 10.77 -33.74 -6.22
N ILE A 433 10.51 -32.94 -7.26
CA ILE A 433 11.48 -32.66 -8.32
C ILE A 433 12.70 -31.92 -7.74
N GLY A 434 12.48 -30.93 -6.88
CA GLY A 434 13.53 -30.21 -6.18
C GLY A 434 14.41 -31.11 -5.31
N LYS A 435 13.81 -32.09 -4.60
CA LYS A 435 14.58 -33.13 -3.90
C LYS A 435 15.43 -33.95 -4.87
N CYS A 436 14.87 -34.41 -5.98
CA CYS A 436 15.66 -35.14 -6.99
C CYS A 436 16.86 -34.31 -7.48
N MET A 437 16.68 -33.00 -7.72
CA MET A 437 17.75 -32.07 -8.11
C MET A 437 18.80 -31.90 -7.01
N MET A 438 18.38 -31.78 -5.74
CA MET A 438 19.28 -31.65 -4.59
C MET A 438 20.14 -32.89 -4.35
N PHE A 439 19.64 -34.10 -4.65
CA PHE A 439 20.41 -35.35 -4.51
C PHE A 439 21.33 -35.64 -5.72
N GLY A 440 21.39 -34.73 -6.70
CA GLY A 440 22.25 -34.83 -7.86
C GLY A 440 21.59 -35.59 -9.01
N LEU A 441 20.99 -34.85 -9.95
CA LEU A 441 20.50 -35.42 -11.20
C LEU A 441 21.62 -35.48 -12.24
N LYS A 442 21.59 -36.52 -13.06
CA LYS A 442 22.48 -36.61 -14.23
C LYS A 442 22.07 -35.61 -15.30
N PRO A 443 22.97 -35.22 -16.22
CA PRO A 443 22.63 -34.25 -17.27
C PRO A 443 21.34 -34.55 -18.07
N PRO A 444 21.05 -35.81 -18.47
CA PRO A 444 19.78 -36.12 -19.15
C PRO A 444 18.54 -35.95 -18.25
N GLN A 445 18.69 -36.24 -16.94
CA GLN A 445 17.62 -36.11 -15.95
C GLN A 445 17.42 -34.66 -15.50
N VAL A 446 18.48 -33.84 -15.50
CA VAL A 446 18.37 -32.38 -15.28
C VAL A 446 17.55 -31.75 -16.39
N LYS A 447 17.79 -32.16 -17.64
CA LYS A 447 16.98 -31.72 -18.78
C LYS A 447 15.52 -32.15 -18.62
N GLU A 448 15.27 -33.41 -18.30
CA GLU A 448 13.91 -33.94 -18.07
C GLU A 448 13.19 -33.24 -16.89
N ALA A 449 13.88 -32.98 -15.78
CA ALA A 449 13.34 -32.20 -14.66
C ALA A 449 13.06 -30.75 -15.04
N GLY A 450 13.91 -30.14 -15.87
CA GLY A 450 13.70 -28.82 -16.45
C GLY A 450 12.46 -28.77 -17.32
N ASP A 451 12.28 -29.73 -18.22
CA ASP A 451 11.13 -29.82 -19.13
C ASP A 451 9.81 -30.00 -18.33
N ILE A 452 9.83 -30.84 -17.28
CA ILE A 452 8.68 -31.01 -16.37
C ILE A 452 8.39 -29.72 -15.60
N LEU A 453 9.41 -29.06 -15.04
CA LEU A 453 9.24 -27.79 -14.31
C LEU A 453 8.75 -26.66 -15.21
N GLN A 454 9.19 -26.61 -16.47
CA GLN A 454 8.75 -25.62 -17.44
C GLN A 454 7.29 -25.84 -17.82
N ARG A 455 6.87 -27.09 -18.05
CA ARG A 455 5.46 -27.45 -18.29
C ARG A 455 4.58 -27.11 -17.09
N ILE A 456 5.02 -27.43 -15.88
CA ILE A 456 4.32 -27.03 -14.65
C ILE A 456 4.25 -25.50 -14.56
N ALA A 457 5.34 -24.77 -14.77
CA ALA A 457 5.36 -23.32 -14.64
C ALA A 457 4.46 -22.62 -15.67
N ARG A 458 4.37 -23.15 -16.89
CA ARG A 458 3.51 -22.63 -17.95
C ARG A 458 2.04 -22.96 -17.72
N ASP A 459 1.74 -24.24 -17.44
CA ASP A 459 0.38 -24.78 -17.51
C ASP A 459 -0.25 -25.02 -16.11
N TRP A 460 0.36 -24.54 -15.01
CA TRP A 460 -0.10 -24.90 -13.64
C TRP A 460 -1.55 -24.54 -13.33
N ARG A 461 -2.13 -23.55 -14.00
CA ARG A 461 -3.52 -23.12 -13.78
C ARG A 461 -4.48 -24.11 -14.43
N GLU A 462 -4.16 -24.54 -15.64
CA GLU A 462 -4.85 -25.57 -16.41
C GLU A 462 -4.69 -26.94 -15.71
N LEU A 463 -3.50 -27.24 -15.18
CA LEU A 463 -3.21 -28.47 -14.46
C LEU A 463 -3.90 -28.59 -13.10
N ILE A 464 -4.25 -27.47 -12.45
CA ILE A 464 -4.97 -27.46 -11.16
C ILE A 464 -6.45 -27.20 -11.39
N ALA A 465 -6.82 -26.00 -11.82
CA ALA A 465 -8.22 -25.63 -11.98
C ALA A 465 -8.86 -26.31 -13.21
N GLY A 466 -8.13 -26.47 -14.32
CA GLY A 466 -8.64 -27.22 -15.48
C GLY A 466 -8.86 -28.71 -15.19
N SER A 467 -8.03 -29.31 -14.33
CA SER A 467 -8.20 -30.71 -13.89
C SER A 467 -9.44 -30.95 -13.03
N GLU A 468 -9.96 -29.89 -12.40
CA GLU A 468 -11.20 -29.89 -11.64
C GLU A 468 -12.41 -29.43 -12.47
N GLY A 469 -12.22 -29.18 -13.78
CA GLY A 469 -13.30 -28.83 -14.71
C GLY A 469 -13.54 -27.33 -14.91
N TYR A 470 -12.69 -26.45 -14.36
CA TYR A 470 -12.80 -25.00 -14.56
C TYR A 470 -12.19 -24.54 -15.88
N LEU A 471 -12.80 -23.54 -16.53
CA LEU A 471 -12.33 -22.98 -17.80
C LEU A 471 -11.28 -21.88 -17.53
N THR A 472 -10.01 -22.12 -17.90
CA THR A 472 -8.85 -21.33 -17.42
C THR A 472 -8.19 -20.41 -18.46
N ASP A 473 -8.81 -20.18 -19.61
CA ASP A 473 -8.21 -19.47 -20.74
C ASP A 473 -7.91 -17.99 -20.46
N GLU A 474 -6.91 -17.48 -21.19
CA GLU A 474 -6.29 -16.18 -20.95
C GLU A 474 -7.20 -14.99 -21.31
N GLN A 475 -8.21 -15.20 -22.16
CA GLN A 475 -9.16 -14.17 -22.60
C GLN A 475 -10.18 -13.78 -21.52
N ARG A 476 -10.21 -14.48 -20.37
CA ARG A 476 -11.25 -14.33 -19.32
C ARG A 476 -10.79 -13.62 -18.03
N ARG A 477 -9.69 -12.84 -18.04
CA ARG A 477 -9.10 -12.22 -16.83
C ARG A 477 -9.12 -10.68 -16.86
N GLY A 478 -10.07 -9.99 -16.20
CA GLY A 478 -10.10 -8.51 -16.18
C GLY A 478 -11.09 -7.79 -15.25
N HIS A 479 -11.22 -8.19 -13.97
CA HIS A 479 -12.36 -7.78 -13.12
C HIS A 479 -11.96 -7.41 -11.68
N VAL A 480 -12.68 -6.49 -11.04
CA VAL A 480 -12.49 -6.12 -9.62
C VAL A 480 -12.57 -7.36 -8.75
N ASN A 481 -11.57 -7.53 -7.88
CA ASN A 481 -11.49 -8.68 -6.99
C ASN A 481 -12.75 -8.80 -6.11
N ASN A 482 -13.32 -10.00 -6.08
CA ASN A 482 -14.50 -10.37 -5.30
C ASN A 482 -14.43 -9.90 -3.84
N VAL A 483 -13.26 -9.94 -3.20
CA VAL A 483 -13.07 -9.53 -1.78
C VAL A 483 -13.24 -8.02 -1.57
N THR A 484 -13.01 -7.20 -2.59
CA THR A 484 -13.14 -5.74 -2.48
C THR A 484 -14.58 -5.31 -2.24
N TYR A 485 -15.56 -6.00 -2.84
CA TYR A 485 -16.98 -5.73 -2.64
C TYR A 485 -17.40 -5.89 -1.17
N LEU A 486 -16.77 -6.83 -0.45
CA LEU A 486 -17.02 -7.02 0.97
C LEU A 486 -16.57 -5.80 1.79
N ARG A 487 -15.41 -5.22 1.47
CA ARG A 487 -14.90 -4.02 2.16
C ARG A 487 -15.78 -2.80 1.92
N TYR A 488 -16.37 -2.68 0.73
CA TYR A 488 -17.34 -1.63 0.43
C TYR A 488 -18.59 -1.77 1.30
N ALA A 489 -19.15 -2.97 1.42
CA ALA A 489 -20.30 -3.25 2.29
C ALA A 489 -19.97 -2.99 3.77
N GLU A 490 -18.84 -3.48 4.27
CA GLU A 490 -18.40 -3.26 5.65
C GLU A 490 -18.26 -1.76 5.99
N THR A 491 -17.56 -1.02 5.13
CA THR A 491 -17.38 0.43 5.31
C THR A 491 -18.74 1.12 5.36
N ALA A 492 -19.61 0.84 4.39
CA ALA A 492 -20.92 1.47 4.32
C ALA A 492 -21.85 1.07 5.49
N ARG A 493 -21.77 -0.15 6.04
CA ARG A 493 -22.50 -0.54 7.26
C ARG A 493 -22.07 0.28 8.48
N VAL A 494 -20.76 0.51 8.63
CA VAL A 494 -20.24 1.36 9.72
C VAL A 494 -20.74 2.79 9.57
N TYR A 495 -20.68 3.36 8.36
CA TYR A 495 -21.21 4.71 8.10
C TYR A 495 -22.72 4.79 8.29
N PHE A 496 -23.47 3.75 7.91
CA PHE A 496 -24.91 3.66 8.12
C PHE A 496 -25.26 3.79 9.61
N ILE A 497 -24.62 3.00 10.48
CA ILE A 497 -24.83 3.08 11.94
C ILE A 497 -24.38 4.44 12.50
N ARG A 498 -23.22 4.95 12.05
CA ARG A 498 -22.71 6.26 12.50
C ARG A 498 -23.62 7.42 12.09
N ASN A 499 -24.21 7.37 10.91
CA ASN A 499 -25.10 8.43 10.44
C ASN A 499 -26.40 8.45 11.24
N ILE A 500 -26.93 7.28 11.64
CA ILE A 500 -28.06 7.23 12.58
C ILE A 500 -27.66 7.93 13.89
N ALA A 501 -26.50 7.59 14.45
CA ALA A 501 -25.99 8.17 15.70
C ALA A 501 -25.83 9.70 15.67
N VAL A 502 -25.50 10.27 14.50
CA VAL A 502 -25.20 11.70 14.38
C VAL A 502 -26.43 12.51 13.95
N HIS A 503 -27.25 11.97 13.05
CA HIS A 503 -28.26 12.75 12.33
C HIS A 503 -29.70 12.33 12.64
N ILE A 504 -29.94 11.11 13.13
CA ILE A 504 -31.30 10.58 13.32
C ILE A 504 -31.61 10.42 14.81
N ASP A 505 -30.70 9.81 15.57
CA ASP A 505 -30.84 9.57 17.00
C ASP A 505 -29.60 10.08 17.77
N PRO A 506 -29.41 11.41 17.83
CA PRO A 506 -28.30 12.01 18.55
C PRO A 506 -28.37 11.81 20.07
N ALA A 507 -29.56 11.52 20.61
CA ALA A 507 -29.77 11.27 22.04
C ALA A 507 -29.02 10.00 22.50
N HIS A 508 -28.98 8.96 21.68
CA HIS A 508 -28.25 7.71 21.95
C HIS A 508 -26.94 7.59 21.16
N ARG A 509 -26.34 8.72 20.79
CA ARG A 509 -25.16 8.76 19.90
C ARG A 509 -24.02 7.86 20.39
N LYS A 510 -23.76 7.84 21.69
CA LYS A 510 -22.65 7.07 22.27
C LYS A 510 -22.91 5.56 22.16
N GLU A 511 -24.14 5.15 22.41
CA GLU A 511 -24.60 3.77 22.36
C GLU A 511 -24.60 3.26 20.91
N TRP A 512 -25.06 4.06 19.95
CA TRP A 512 -24.94 3.74 18.52
C TRP A 512 -23.48 3.61 18.07
N MET A 513 -22.60 4.50 18.52
CA MET A 513 -21.16 4.39 18.21
C MET A 513 -20.53 3.15 18.84
N ASN A 514 -21.03 2.71 20.00
CA ASN A 514 -20.56 1.48 20.63
C ASN A 514 -20.93 0.24 19.81
N LEU A 515 -22.05 0.25 19.07
CA LEU A 515 -22.49 -0.92 18.28
C LEU A 515 -21.46 -1.35 17.22
N VAL A 516 -20.71 -0.41 16.68
CA VAL A 516 -19.63 -0.65 15.70
C VAL A 516 -18.24 -0.67 16.34
N SER A 517 -18.17 -0.92 17.65
CA SER A 517 -16.95 -0.99 18.43
C SER A 517 -16.97 -2.22 19.34
N PRO A 518 -15.82 -2.66 19.88
CA PRO A 518 -15.79 -3.73 20.88
C PRO A 518 -16.20 -3.25 22.29
N LYS A 519 -16.64 -1.99 22.47
CA LYS A 519 -16.87 -1.37 23.78
C LYS A 519 -18.31 -1.55 24.25
N GLY A 520 -18.69 -2.77 24.65
CA GLY A 520 -20.00 -3.08 25.23
C GLY A 520 -20.86 -3.96 24.34
N VAL A 521 -22.09 -3.53 24.04
CA VAL A 521 -22.96 -4.22 23.08
C VAL A 521 -22.55 -3.80 21.67
N GLY A 522 -22.22 -4.77 20.82
CA GLY A 522 -21.84 -4.54 19.43
C GLY A 522 -22.42 -5.57 18.47
N VAL A 523 -22.26 -5.29 17.18
CA VAL A 523 -22.76 -6.14 16.10
C VAL A 523 -21.63 -6.89 15.40
N ILE A 524 -21.86 -8.18 15.13
CA ILE A 524 -20.90 -9.08 14.49
C ILE A 524 -21.57 -9.68 13.25
N VAL A 525 -20.89 -9.66 12.11
CA VAL A 525 -21.35 -10.40 10.93
C VAL A 525 -21.14 -11.89 11.19
N ARG A 526 -22.23 -12.66 11.33
CA ARG A 526 -22.21 -14.12 11.50
C ARG A 526 -22.03 -14.83 10.17
N SER A 527 -22.71 -14.37 9.13
CA SER A 527 -22.54 -14.89 7.77
C SER A 527 -22.79 -13.81 6.72
N LEU A 528 -22.24 -14.01 5.53
CA LEU A 528 -22.45 -13.12 4.41
C LEU A 528 -22.48 -13.87 3.08
N LYS A 529 -23.26 -13.34 2.15
CA LYS A 529 -23.37 -13.83 0.78
C LYS A 529 -23.27 -12.66 -0.19
N ILE A 530 -22.48 -12.80 -1.26
CA ILE A 530 -22.36 -11.77 -2.29
C ILE A 530 -22.86 -12.33 -3.63
N ASP A 531 -23.85 -11.64 -4.21
CA ASP A 531 -24.33 -11.88 -5.56
C ASP A 531 -23.68 -10.87 -6.52
N TYR A 532 -22.60 -11.26 -7.20
CA TYR A 532 -21.95 -10.44 -8.24
C TYR A 532 -22.84 -10.39 -9.49
N LYS A 533 -23.15 -9.20 -9.99
CA LYS A 533 -24.03 -9.00 -11.16
C LYS A 533 -23.25 -8.83 -12.44
N PHE A 534 -22.15 -8.09 -12.35
CA PHE A 534 -21.18 -8.02 -13.42
C PHE A 534 -19.85 -7.61 -12.82
N PRO A 535 -18.77 -7.93 -13.52
CA PRO A 535 -17.47 -7.55 -13.05
C PRO A 535 -17.17 -6.08 -13.37
N MET A 536 -17.11 -5.28 -12.32
CA MET A 536 -16.63 -3.90 -12.40
C MET A 536 -15.15 -3.84 -12.74
N THR A 537 -14.70 -2.76 -13.37
CA THR A 537 -13.30 -2.52 -13.78
C THR A 537 -12.83 -1.18 -13.25
N TYR A 538 -11.55 -1.07 -12.93
CA TYR A 538 -10.96 0.23 -12.59
C TYR A 538 -10.68 1.06 -13.86
N PRO A 539 -10.87 2.39 -13.84
CA PRO A 539 -11.44 3.20 -12.76
C PRO A 539 -12.99 3.20 -12.75
N ASP A 540 -13.58 3.26 -11.56
CA ASP A 540 -15.03 3.47 -11.36
C ASP A 540 -15.26 4.22 -10.04
N LYS A 541 -16.41 4.89 -9.91
CA LYS A 541 -16.92 5.44 -8.66
C LYS A 541 -18.04 4.53 -8.16
N VAL A 542 -18.04 4.23 -6.88
CA VAL A 542 -18.95 3.26 -6.29
C VAL A 542 -19.80 3.93 -5.21
N THR A 543 -21.11 3.70 -5.27
CA THR A 543 -22.07 4.13 -4.24
C THR A 543 -22.69 2.89 -3.59
N VAL A 544 -22.78 2.88 -2.26
CA VAL A 544 -23.24 1.71 -1.49
C VAL A 544 -24.38 2.11 -0.58
N TYR A 545 -25.52 1.42 -0.71
CA TYR A 545 -26.70 1.61 0.13
C TYR A 545 -26.93 0.38 1.01
N HIS A 546 -27.42 0.57 2.23
CA HIS A 546 -27.86 -0.49 3.14
C HIS A 546 -29.35 -0.37 3.40
N LYS A 547 -30.01 -1.51 3.59
CA LYS A 547 -31.40 -1.58 4.06
C LYS A 547 -31.61 -2.77 5.00
N LEU A 548 -32.64 -2.70 5.83
CA LEU A 548 -33.20 -3.85 6.52
C LEU A 548 -33.85 -4.81 5.51
N VAL A 549 -33.68 -6.12 5.72
CA VAL A 549 -34.28 -7.16 4.87
C VAL A 549 -35.67 -7.56 5.35
N HIS A 550 -35.88 -7.60 6.66
CA HIS A 550 -37.10 -8.05 7.30
C HIS A 550 -37.68 -6.98 8.22
N ASP A 551 -39.00 -7.05 8.43
CA ASP A 551 -39.68 -6.28 9.45
C ASP A 551 -39.10 -6.64 10.82
N PRO A 552 -38.59 -5.66 11.59
CA PRO A 552 -38.06 -5.91 12.93
C PRO A 552 -39.04 -6.64 13.85
N SER A 553 -40.34 -6.36 13.72
CA SER A 553 -41.40 -7.02 14.50
C SER A 553 -41.63 -8.50 14.14
N ALA A 554 -41.16 -8.94 12.97
CA ALA A 554 -41.31 -10.31 12.47
C ALA A 554 -39.98 -11.10 12.46
N GLN A 555 -38.97 -10.65 13.21
CA GLN A 555 -37.66 -11.30 13.24
C GLN A 555 -37.72 -12.70 13.84
N GLN A 556 -37.07 -13.66 13.17
CA GLN A 556 -36.97 -15.05 13.62
C GLN A 556 -36.03 -15.24 14.81
N SER A 557 -35.16 -14.26 15.09
CA SER A 557 -34.15 -14.33 16.15
C SER A 557 -34.04 -12.99 16.86
N GLN A 558 -34.33 -12.97 18.16
CA GLN A 558 -34.17 -11.79 19.03
C GLN A 558 -32.71 -11.30 19.18
N PHE A 559 -31.73 -12.06 18.69
CA PHE A 559 -30.30 -11.76 18.79
C PHE A 559 -29.63 -11.45 17.44
N ALA A 560 -30.39 -11.47 16.34
CA ALA A 560 -29.83 -11.32 15.00
C ALA A 560 -30.78 -10.60 14.05
N PHE A 561 -30.21 -9.88 13.10
CA PHE A 561 -30.96 -9.19 12.06
C PHE A 561 -30.19 -9.23 10.74
N ASP A 562 -30.93 -9.07 9.65
CA ASP A 562 -30.37 -9.13 8.30
C ASP A 562 -30.33 -7.75 7.65
N LEU A 563 -29.15 -7.41 7.13
CA LEU A 563 -28.96 -6.27 6.25
C LEU A 563 -28.69 -6.73 4.82
N GLN A 564 -29.10 -5.89 3.86
CA GLN A 564 -28.68 -6.02 2.47
C GLN A 564 -27.98 -4.74 2.02
N ALA A 565 -26.77 -4.90 1.51
CA ALA A 565 -26.04 -3.84 0.82
C ALA A 565 -26.24 -3.95 -0.71
N MET A 566 -26.47 -2.82 -1.37
CA MET A 566 -26.42 -2.70 -2.82
C MET A 566 -25.23 -1.85 -3.22
N ILE A 567 -24.35 -2.41 -4.06
CA ILE A 567 -23.17 -1.74 -4.57
C ILE A 567 -23.46 -1.33 -6.02
N LEU A 568 -23.53 -0.02 -6.27
CA LEU A 568 -23.77 0.57 -7.59
C LEU A 568 -22.46 1.01 -8.21
N SER A 569 -22.29 0.70 -9.49
CA SER A 569 -21.26 1.29 -10.35
C SER A 569 -21.83 2.57 -10.95
N GLU A 570 -21.16 3.70 -10.74
CA GLU A 570 -21.54 4.96 -11.35
C GLU A 570 -21.19 4.98 -12.84
N ALA A 571 -20.07 4.37 -13.23
CA ALA A 571 -19.68 4.31 -14.65
C ALA A 571 -20.65 3.46 -15.49
N ARG A 572 -21.29 2.45 -14.89
CA ARG A 572 -22.24 1.55 -15.57
C ARG A 572 -23.70 1.82 -15.23
N GLN A 573 -23.95 2.76 -14.31
CA GLN A 573 -25.28 3.14 -13.80
C GLN A 573 -26.18 1.95 -13.42
N ARG A 574 -25.61 0.90 -12.82
CA ARG A 574 -26.38 -0.29 -12.40
C ARG A 574 -25.74 -1.04 -11.22
N PRO A 575 -26.49 -1.89 -10.50
CA PRO A 575 -25.93 -2.70 -9.42
C PRO A 575 -24.81 -3.63 -9.91
N ALA A 576 -23.62 -3.48 -9.33
CA ALA A 576 -22.47 -4.33 -9.57
C ALA A 576 -22.50 -5.57 -8.69
N ALA A 577 -22.97 -5.44 -7.44
CA ALA A 577 -23.18 -6.57 -6.55
C ALA A 577 -24.28 -6.28 -5.51
N ARG A 578 -24.84 -7.35 -4.94
CA ARG A 578 -25.66 -7.30 -3.72
C ARG A 578 -25.01 -8.14 -2.63
N VAL A 579 -24.91 -7.61 -1.43
CA VAL A 579 -24.35 -8.30 -0.26
C VAL A 579 -25.48 -8.53 0.72
N HIS A 580 -25.66 -9.76 1.18
CA HIS A 580 -26.61 -10.13 2.23
C HIS A 580 -25.81 -10.45 3.47
N GLU A 581 -26.17 -9.84 4.59
CA GLU A 581 -25.40 -9.85 5.84
C GLU A 581 -26.30 -10.28 6.98
N ASP A 582 -25.95 -11.41 7.59
CA ASP A 582 -26.58 -11.92 8.80
C ASP A 582 -25.76 -11.46 9.99
N ILE A 583 -26.36 -10.62 10.82
CA ILE A 583 -25.68 -9.86 11.86
C ILE A 583 -26.22 -10.27 13.22
N VAL A 584 -25.31 -10.61 14.13
CA VAL A 584 -25.61 -11.01 15.51
C VAL A 584 -25.23 -9.89 16.47
N VAL A 585 -26.07 -9.65 17.47
CA VAL A 585 -25.81 -8.72 18.56
C VAL A 585 -25.09 -9.46 19.69
N TYR A 586 -23.98 -8.89 20.14
CA TYR A 586 -23.07 -9.51 21.10
C TYR A 586 -22.67 -8.53 22.19
N ASP A 587 -22.74 -8.96 23.45
CA ASP A 587 -22.20 -8.21 24.59
C ASP A 587 -20.76 -8.64 24.82
N TYR A 588 -19.81 -7.77 24.47
CA TYR A 588 -18.38 -8.00 24.62
C TYR A 588 -17.90 -7.96 26.07
N LYS A 589 -18.67 -7.39 27.01
CA LYS A 589 -18.33 -7.44 28.45
C LYS A 589 -18.72 -8.79 29.05
N GLN A 590 -19.87 -9.30 28.65
CA GLN A 590 -20.41 -10.57 29.16
C GLN A 590 -20.01 -11.78 28.30
N ASN A 591 -19.36 -11.56 27.16
CA ASN A 591 -18.98 -12.58 26.18
C ASN A 591 -20.14 -13.52 25.81
N LYS A 592 -21.31 -12.93 25.51
CA LYS A 592 -22.50 -13.69 25.10
C LYS A 592 -23.33 -12.92 24.09
N LYS A 593 -24.14 -13.64 23.30
CA LYS A 593 -25.19 -13.02 22.48
C LYS A 593 -26.19 -12.30 23.40
N THR A 594 -26.66 -11.15 22.95
CA THR A 594 -27.63 -10.33 23.70
C THR A 594 -28.69 -9.79 22.76
N ILE A 595 -29.83 -9.34 23.31
CA ILE A 595 -30.89 -8.74 22.52
C ILE A 595 -30.46 -7.40 21.94
N LEU A 596 -31.10 -7.00 20.85
CA LEU A 596 -30.94 -5.67 20.28
C LEU A 596 -31.36 -4.62 21.32
N PRO A 597 -30.59 -3.53 21.54
CA PRO A 597 -31.02 -2.50 22.48
C PRO A 597 -32.36 -1.87 22.07
N PRO A 598 -33.29 -1.58 23.00
CA PRO A 598 -34.65 -1.13 22.66
C PRO A 598 -34.71 0.14 21.79
N PHE A 599 -33.79 1.08 21.99
CA PHE A 599 -33.72 2.30 21.15
C PHE A 599 -33.34 1.97 19.70
N VAL A 600 -32.51 0.94 19.47
CA VAL A 600 -32.12 0.48 18.14
C VAL A 600 -33.28 -0.20 17.45
N GLU A 601 -34.01 -1.04 18.17
CA GLU A 601 -35.22 -1.72 17.67
C GLU A 601 -36.29 -0.70 17.25
N ALA A 602 -36.55 0.31 18.08
CA ALA A 602 -37.50 1.38 17.75
C ALA A 602 -37.09 2.18 16.50
N GLN A 603 -35.79 2.49 16.35
CA GLN A 603 -35.27 3.15 15.16
C GLN A 603 -35.33 2.25 13.92
N PHE A 604 -35.07 0.94 14.08
CA PHE A 604 -35.18 -0.03 13.01
C PHE A 604 -36.63 -0.16 12.52
N GLN A 605 -37.61 -0.14 13.43
CA GLN A 605 -39.02 -0.15 13.05
C GLN A 605 -39.38 1.11 12.25
N THR A 606 -38.98 2.28 12.74
CA THR A 606 -39.21 3.56 12.04
C THR A 606 -38.59 3.56 10.64
N MET A 607 -37.37 3.04 10.53
CA MET A 607 -36.65 2.92 9.26
C MET A 607 -37.33 1.92 8.31
N TRP A 608 -37.84 0.79 8.81
CA TRP A 608 -38.59 -0.17 8.00
C TRP A 608 -39.83 0.47 7.37
N ASP A 609 -40.61 1.22 8.17
CA ASP A 609 -41.80 1.92 7.67
C ASP A 609 -41.47 2.99 6.62
N LEU A 610 -40.32 3.68 6.79
CA LEU A 610 -39.80 4.62 5.80
C LEU A 610 -39.35 3.90 4.52
N GLN A 611 -38.66 2.77 4.64
CA GLN A 611 -38.25 1.94 3.50
C GLN A 611 -39.46 1.47 2.68
N GLU A 612 -40.52 1.00 3.33
CA GLU A 612 -41.71 0.51 2.65
C GLU A 612 -42.51 1.63 1.97
N ARG A 613 -42.61 2.81 2.60
CA ARG A 613 -43.18 4.00 1.97
C ARG A 613 -42.37 4.43 0.74
N ALA A 614 -41.05 4.51 0.87
CA ALA A 614 -40.17 4.87 -0.23
C ALA A 614 -40.25 3.84 -1.38
N ARG A 615 -40.29 2.54 -1.06
CA ARG A 615 -40.43 1.46 -2.04
C ARG A 615 -41.70 1.63 -2.87
N LYS A 616 -42.85 1.83 -2.22
CA LYS A 616 -44.13 2.06 -2.92
C LYS A 616 -44.08 3.31 -3.79
N HIS A 617 -43.56 4.42 -3.25
CA HIS A 617 -43.44 5.68 -3.98
C HIS A 617 -42.59 5.54 -5.26
N TRP A 618 -41.38 4.98 -5.16
CA TRP A 618 -40.49 4.84 -6.29
C TRP A 618 -40.96 3.78 -7.30
N GLN A 619 -41.62 2.72 -6.86
CA GLN A 619 -42.27 1.76 -7.77
C GLN A 619 -43.37 2.43 -8.60
N GLN A 620 -44.17 3.30 -7.99
CA GLN A 620 -45.17 4.07 -8.72
C GLN A 620 -44.52 5.04 -9.72
N GLN A 621 -43.47 5.76 -9.32
CA GLN A 621 -42.74 6.65 -10.23
C GLN A 621 -42.15 5.90 -11.43
N ILE A 622 -41.61 4.70 -11.24
CA ILE A 622 -41.14 3.84 -12.33
C ILE A 622 -42.30 3.50 -13.28
N LEU A 623 -43.45 3.08 -12.74
CA LEU A 623 -44.63 2.76 -13.53
C LEU A 623 -45.15 3.97 -14.33
N ASP A 624 -45.14 5.16 -13.71
CA ASP A 624 -45.54 6.41 -14.36
C ASP A 624 -44.59 6.78 -15.52
N ILE A 625 -43.27 6.57 -15.34
CA ILE A 625 -42.27 6.76 -16.39
C ILE A 625 -42.45 5.74 -17.50
N GLU A 626 -42.62 4.45 -17.17
CA GLU A 626 -42.86 3.38 -18.16
C GLU A 626 -44.12 3.67 -18.98
N THR A 627 -45.18 4.17 -18.34
CA THR A 627 -46.42 4.57 -19.01
C THR A 627 -46.19 5.75 -19.97
N GLN A 628 -45.43 6.77 -19.54
CA GLN A 628 -45.08 7.91 -20.39
C GLN A 628 -44.19 7.51 -21.57
N VAL A 629 -43.19 6.66 -21.34
CA VAL A 629 -42.33 6.11 -22.40
C VAL A 629 -43.16 5.30 -23.38
N ARG A 630 -44.06 4.43 -22.90
CA ARG A 630 -44.94 3.64 -23.77
C ARG A 630 -45.84 4.52 -24.63
N LYS A 631 -46.37 5.60 -24.06
CA LYS A 631 -47.13 6.60 -24.82
C LYS A 631 -46.27 7.23 -25.93
N LEU A 632 -45.03 7.64 -25.60
CA LEU A 632 -44.10 8.19 -26.58
C LEU A 632 -43.75 7.19 -27.69
N GLU A 633 -43.54 5.92 -27.35
CA GLU A 633 -43.26 4.86 -28.33
C GLU A 633 -44.40 4.74 -29.34
N VAL A 634 -45.64 4.60 -28.86
CA VAL A 634 -46.85 4.50 -29.69
C VAL A 634 -47.07 5.77 -30.53
N GLU A 635 -46.75 6.95 -30.01
CA GLU A 635 -46.89 8.22 -30.75
C GLU A 635 -45.76 8.46 -31.75
N SER A 636 -44.62 7.76 -31.65
CA SER A 636 -43.42 7.99 -32.46
C SER A 636 -43.15 6.88 -33.47
N TRP A 637 -42.52 5.79 -33.05
CA TRP A 637 -41.99 4.73 -33.92
C TRP A 637 -42.87 3.47 -33.91
N ASP A 638 -43.70 3.26 -32.89
CA ASP A 638 -44.60 2.10 -32.74
C ASP A 638 -46.04 2.45 -33.18
N ARG A 639 -46.16 3.20 -34.28
CA ARG A 639 -47.41 3.47 -35.02
C ARG A 639 -47.32 2.89 -36.42
N GLU A 640 -48.46 2.48 -36.99
CA GLU A 640 -48.51 1.74 -38.26
C GLU A 640 -47.88 2.48 -39.45
N ASP A 641 -47.82 3.81 -39.41
CA ASP A 641 -47.29 4.68 -40.48
C ASP A 641 -45.89 5.26 -40.17
N ALA A 642 -45.20 4.76 -39.13
CA ALA A 642 -43.88 5.25 -38.77
C ALA A 642 -42.83 4.94 -39.85
N VAL A 643 -42.07 5.95 -40.26
CA VAL A 643 -40.94 5.84 -41.19
C VAL A 643 -39.70 6.39 -40.50
N GLU A 644 -38.62 5.61 -40.45
CA GLU A 644 -37.34 6.04 -39.86
C GLU A 644 -36.71 7.19 -40.65
N ASP A 645 -36.47 8.32 -39.98
CA ASP A 645 -35.71 9.45 -40.56
C ASP A 645 -34.21 9.15 -40.51
N MET A 646 -33.65 8.78 -41.65
CA MET A 646 -32.23 8.44 -41.79
C MET A 646 -31.30 9.65 -41.90
N GLY A 647 -31.82 10.89 -41.79
CA GLY A 647 -31.04 12.12 -41.83
C GLY A 647 -30.40 12.38 -43.21
N SER A 648 -30.80 13.45 -43.89
CA SER A 648 -30.15 13.82 -45.16
C SER A 648 -28.74 14.36 -44.91
N ALA A 649 -27.72 13.52 -45.10
CA ALA A 649 -26.33 13.97 -45.20
C ALA A 649 -26.17 14.76 -46.52
N ARG A 650 -26.45 16.08 -46.49
CA ARG A 650 -26.07 16.98 -47.57
C ARG A 650 -24.56 17.21 -47.50
N LYS A 651 -23.92 16.83 -48.62
CA LYS A 651 -22.49 16.98 -48.94
C LYS A 651 -21.97 18.41 -48.79
#